data_AF-A0A7C8N9G0-F1
#
_entry.id   AF-A0A7C8N9G0-F1
#
_cell.length_a   1.000
_cell.length_b   1.000
_cell.length_c   1.000
_cell.angle_alpha   90.00
_cell.angle_beta   90.00
_cell.angle_gamma   90.00
#
_symmetry.space_group_name_H-M   'P 1'
#
loop_
_entity.id
_entity.type
_entity.pdbx_description
1 polymer ?
#
loop_
_entity_poly.entity_id
_entity_poly.type
_entity_poly.pdbx_seq_one_letter_code
_entity_poly.pdbx_strand_id
1 'polypeptide(L)'
;MGNQNSKESGGSKGSPAATATTDRSDGLQSYPSFGKSDTKDSSRSFKALRSKIPGSGKTDSPRGSTILSNGETLVDKSDVASVRSGRSSKSAVSRSSRVDSMASPVSQESASSPFDDAEPPPSPIQSASMKAGHGDISAAQASGEVDHVSDQPPTGVTNPNPQLQQQPGASILVKRENTTNPIQSGLSEEQPSSVAMGEINDIDLDDFIKRLLDAAYAGKVTKSVCLKNAEIVAICQRARECFLSQPALLELDAPVKIVGDVHGQYTDLIRMFEMCGFPPSANYLFLGDYVDRGKQSLETILLLLCYKLKYPENFFLLRGNHECANVTRVYGFYDECKRRCNVKIWKTFIDCFNTLPIAAIVAGKIFCVHGGLSPALSHMDDIRNIARPTDVPDYGLLNDLLWSDPADMEADWEANERGVSYCFGKKVITDFLATHDFDLVCRAHMVVEDGYEFFNDRVLVTVFSAPNYCGEFDNWGAVMSVSAELLCSFELLKPLDSSALKSHIKKGRNKRNNMLNSPPASVYPQSVHGREEMDRNQDYDLNRPVGPVQGMRQGLTSYGDAHFSLFLRKVFIKALGYSEDALSRPIVGIVNTYSSFNPCHANIPQLIDAVKRGVQLAGGLAIDFPTISLHESFAAPTSMFLRNLMSMDTEEMIRAQPVDAVVLIGGCDKTTPAQLMGGISANKPILHLVTGPMMPGSHRGARIGACTDCRNNWASYRAGAMDIEEIGMINEELAPTAGTCGVMGTASTMACILVGLGMMPLKGASAPAVSSARLRIAEQTGATAISMIQAGEALKPQALLTRESFLNAITVLQAIGGSTNAVVHLMAIINRHPHVAGSITLDTVDEIGRKTPLLVDLKPSGSNYMTDFHNSGGMAALLHELRPLLHLEAMTITGKTLGELLDAEPVIPVPRELSCIAPFSDPLYPASSLVVLRGNLAPRGAVMKASASKYRKLLSHSGPAVVFSGSADLAQRIDDENLDVTPDSVLVLQNIGPVGNPGMPEAGLIPIPRKLAARGVQDMLRVSDGRMSGTAGGTIVLHVSPEAADPGSTLGVVRDGDIVTVDVEKRVLRVEISDEELAKRVAARKADMEGSERTENGEIGDQGRKAPWVERHGMRGYRGLYMREVNQADKGADFEFLTAEGPSS
;
A
#
# COMPACT_ATOMS: atom_id res chain seq x y z
N MET A 1 22.16 -45.35 -45.42
CA MET A 1 23.08 -45.06 -46.55
C MET A 1 22.67 -43.70 -47.10
N GLY A 2 23.53 -42.71 -47.33
CA GLY A 2 24.98 -42.63 -47.08
C GLY A 2 25.66 -41.80 -48.18
N ASN A 3 26.40 -40.73 -47.81
CA ASN A 3 27.21 -39.86 -48.68
C ASN A 3 26.44 -39.05 -49.76
N GLN A 4 26.92 -37.90 -50.26
CA GLN A 4 27.89 -36.88 -49.80
C GLN A 4 27.80 -35.65 -50.73
N ASN A 5 28.20 -34.45 -50.25
CA ASN A 5 28.92 -33.39 -51.01
C ASN A 5 28.27 -32.76 -52.28
N SER A 6 28.50 -31.48 -52.66
CA SER A 6 29.20 -30.33 -52.04
C SER A 6 29.06 -29.07 -52.92
N LYS A 7 29.60 -27.92 -52.46
CA LYS A 7 29.92 -26.66 -53.19
C LYS A 7 28.71 -25.77 -53.57
N GLU A 8 28.45 -24.68 -52.85
CA GLU A 8 29.18 -23.38 -52.79
C GLU A 8 29.11 -22.50 -54.06
N SER A 9 29.05 -21.19 -53.81
CA SER A 9 29.08 -20.04 -54.73
C SER A 9 27.86 -19.82 -55.65
N GLY A 10 27.36 -18.60 -55.84
CA GLY A 10 27.63 -17.34 -55.12
C GLY A 10 27.27 -16.09 -55.94
N GLY A 11 27.03 -14.94 -55.27
CA GLY A 11 27.16 -13.62 -55.91
C GLY A 11 25.90 -12.84 -56.33
N SER A 12 25.28 -12.17 -55.35
CA SER A 12 24.95 -10.72 -55.37
C SER A 12 23.91 -10.08 -56.34
N LYS A 13 23.16 -9.12 -55.75
CA LYS A 13 22.50 -7.93 -56.35
C LYS A 13 21.29 -8.11 -57.29
N GLY A 14 20.19 -7.42 -56.96
CA GLY A 14 19.10 -7.11 -57.90
C GLY A 14 17.74 -6.87 -57.22
N SER A 15 17.31 -5.61 -57.17
CA SER A 15 15.93 -5.17 -56.82
C SER A 15 15.44 -4.22 -57.91
N PRO A 16 14.14 -3.89 -58.05
CA PRO A 16 12.93 -4.53 -57.50
C PRO A 16 11.89 -4.89 -58.60
N ALA A 17 10.69 -5.39 -58.21
CA ALA A 17 9.35 -4.92 -58.66
C ALA A 17 8.24 -6.00 -58.82
N ALA A 18 7.03 -5.61 -58.39
CA ALA A 18 5.70 -5.88 -58.98
C ALA A 18 5.02 -7.28 -59.00
N THR A 19 3.78 -7.28 -58.49
CA THR A 19 2.55 -7.97 -58.98
C THR A 19 2.37 -9.50 -58.94
N ALA A 20 1.55 -9.93 -57.97
CA ALA A 20 0.21 -10.52 -58.15
C ALA A 20 -0.03 -12.06 -58.29
N THR A 21 -0.95 -12.53 -57.43
CA THR A 21 -2.02 -13.56 -57.62
C THR A 21 -1.71 -15.07 -57.77
N THR A 22 -2.32 -15.86 -56.85
CA THR A 22 -2.95 -17.21 -57.02
C THR A 22 -2.05 -18.43 -57.35
N ASP A 23 -2.31 -19.67 -56.88
CA ASP A 23 -3.31 -20.21 -55.93
C ASP A 23 -2.79 -21.49 -55.19
N ARG A 24 -3.49 -21.92 -54.12
CA ARG A 24 -3.55 -23.26 -53.45
C ARG A 24 -2.38 -24.28 -53.53
N SER A 25 -1.95 -24.79 -52.38
CA SER A 25 -2.20 -26.20 -51.95
C SER A 25 -1.78 -26.46 -50.48
N ASP A 26 -2.30 -27.54 -49.89
CA ASP A 26 -2.30 -27.83 -48.44
C ASP A 26 -0.93 -28.15 -47.79
N GLY A 27 -0.84 -27.95 -46.47
CA GLY A 27 0.26 -28.47 -45.65
C GLY A 27 0.11 -28.18 -44.15
N LEU A 28 -0.39 -29.14 -43.35
CA LEU A 28 -0.25 -29.07 -41.89
C LEU A 28 1.19 -29.38 -41.47
N GLN A 29 1.82 -28.53 -40.64
CA GLN A 29 2.80 -29.02 -39.67
C GLN A 29 3.03 -28.09 -38.45
N SER A 30 3.12 -28.76 -37.30
CA SER A 30 3.60 -28.34 -35.97
C SER A 30 4.47 -27.08 -35.84
N TYR A 31 4.13 -26.23 -34.87
CA TYR A 31 5.10 -25.32 -34.24
C TYR A 31 6.09 -26.10 -33.36
N PRO A 32 7.41 -25.82 -33.43
CA PRO A 32 8.44 -26.57 -32.71
C PRO A 32 8.69 -26.08 -31.27
N SER A 33 9.29 -26.94 -30.46
CA SER A 33 9.68 -26.69 -29.06
C SER A 33 11.00 -25.90 -28.94
N PHE A 34 11.12 -25.09 -27.88
CA PHE A 34 12.36 -24.37 -27.57
C PHE A 34 13.43 -25.30 -26.97
N GLY A 35 14.55 -25.46 -27.68
CA GLY A 35 15.79 -26.04 -27.17
C GLY A 35 16.82 -24.98 -26.80
N LYS A 36 17.75 -25.29 -25.88
CA LYS A 36 18.87 -24.42 -25.48
C LYS A 36 20.15 -24.72 -26.27
N SER A 37 21.04 -23.72 -26.35
CA SER A 37 22.43 -23.79 -26.84
C SER A 37 22.57 -24.10 -28.34
N ASP A 38 23.62 -23.62 -29.04
CA ASP A 38 24.97 -23.36 -28.54
C ASP A 38 25.60 -22.05 -29.04
N THR A 39 26.54 -21.51 -28.26
CA THR A 39 27.38 -20.37 -28.64
C THR A 39 28.66 -20.86 -29.32
N LYS A 40 28.95 -20.39 -30.55
CA LYS A 40 30.31 -20.31 -31.10
C LYS A 40 30.36 -19.32 -32.28
N ASP A 41 31.12 -18.25 -32.09
CA ASP A 41 32.31 -18.08 -32.93
C ASP A 41 33.46 -17.57 -32.05
N SER A 42 34.72 -17.86 -32.40
CA SER A 42 35.84 -17.71 -31.45
C SER A 42 37.23 -17.60 -32.06
N SER A 43 37.82 -16.41 -32.02
CA SER A 43 39.27 -16.14 -32.13
C SER A 43 39.54 -14.69 -31.71
N ARG A 44 40.65 -14.27 -31.09
CA ARG A 44 41.94 -14.84 -30.60
C ARG A 44 42.38 -13.91 -29.41
N SER A 45 43.37 -14.15 -28.55
CA SER A 45 44.55 -15.02 -28.64
C SER A 45 45.30 -15.25 -27.29
N PHE A 46 46.25 -16.19 -27.31
CA PHE A 46 47.43 -16.36 -26.44
C PHE A 46 47.27 -16.73 -24.94
N LYS A 47 48.42 -17.03 -24.29
CA LYS A 47 48.58 -18.02 -23.20
C LYS A 47 49.55 -17.59 -22.07
N ALA A 48 49.15 -17.92 -20.84
CA ALA A 48 49.93 -18.53 -19.74
C ALA A 48 51.18 -17.85 -19.12
N LEU A 49 51.29 -17.96 -17.79
CA LEU A 49 52.52 -17.83 -17.00
C LEU A 49 52.51 -18.76 -15.76
N ARG A 50 53.66 -18.96 -15.10
CA ARG A 50 53.92 -19.95 -14.02
C ARG A 50 55.06 -19.47 -13.08
N SER A 51 55.19 -19.92 -11.82
CA SER A 51 54.30 -20.74 -10.96
C SER A 51 54.30 -20.22 -9.49
N LYS A 52 54.95 -20.73 -8.41
CA LYS A 52 55.71 -21.96 -8.10
C LYS A 52 55.91 -22.07 -6.56
N ILE A 53 55.39 -23.09 -5.86
CA ILE A 53 55.66 -23.33 -4.42
C ILE A 53 55.87 -24.84 -4.12
N PRO A 54 56.94 -25.25 -3.39
CA PRO A 54 57.11 -26.57 -2.75
C PRO A 54 56.85 -26.51 -1.22
N GLY A 55 56.76 -27.59 -0.43
CA GLY A 55 56.72 -29.04 -0.75
C GLY A 55 57.03 -29.95 0.47
N SER A 56 56.13 -30.90 0.76
CA SER A 56 56.33 -32.25 1.36
C SER A 56 57.06 -32.51 2.71
N GLY A 57 56.42 -33.30 3.60
CA GLY A 57 56.99 -34.03 4.76
C GLY A 57 56.03 -35.12 5.29
N LYS A 58 56.51 -36.16 6.01
CA LYS A 58 55.74 -37.37 6.43
C LYS A 58 56.30 -38.05 7.72
N THR A 59 55.55 -39.07 8.21
CA THR A 59 55.79 -40.12 9.26
C THR A 59 55.25 -39.82 10.68
N ASP A 60 54.75 -40.77 11.50
CA ASP A 60 54.21 -42.15 11.31
C ASP A 60 53.24 -42.52 12.49
N SER A 61 52.63 -43.72 12.52
CA SER A 61 51.60 -44.15 13.53
C SER A 61 51.85 -45.58 14.09
N PRO A 62 51.24 -46.03 15.23
CA PRO A 62 49.96 -46.81 15.15
C PRO A 62 49.07 -46.98 16.43
N ARG A 63 47.77 -47.36 16.22
CA ARG A 63 46.80 -48.13 17.09
C ARG A 63 46.40 -47.58 18.50
N GLY A 64 45.13 -47.68 18.96
CA GLY A 64 43.86 -48.04 18.30
C GLY A 64 42.70 -48.42 19.26
N SER A 65 41.43 -48.10 18.88
CA SER A 65 40.12 -48.45 19.51
C SER A 65 39.82 -47.92 20.94
N THR A 66 38.61 -47.46 21.31
CA THR A 66 37.29 -47.40 20.61
C THR A 66 36.37 -46.30 21.18
N ILE A 67 35.57 -45.66 20.31
CA ILE A 67 34.30 -44.93 20.60
C ILE A 67 34.40 -43.59 21.40
N LEU A 68 33.57 -42.62 20.96
CA LEU A 68 33.29 -41.27 21.53
C LEU A 68 34.40 -40.20 21.49
N SER A 69 34.12 -39.14 20.72
CA SER A 69 34.71 -37.80 20.75
C SER A 69 33.68 -36.82 20.17
N ASN A 70 33.34 -35.64 20.71
CA ASN A 70 33.89 -34.81 21.78
C ASN A 70 35.39 -34.46 21.65
N GLY A 71 35.80 -33.20 21.48
CA GLY A 71 35.03 -31.96 21.37
C GLY A 71 35.92 -30.76 21.70
N GLU A 72 35.54 -29.56 21.23
CA GLU A 72 36.17 -28.27 21.55
C GLU A 72 37.62 -28.11 20.98
N THR A 73 38.15 -26.92 20.70
CA THR A 73 38.00 -25.63 21.41
C THR A 73 37.95 -24.37 20.54
N LEU A 74 37.28 -23.34 21.10
CA LEU A 74 37.52 -21.87 20.97
C LEU A 74 37.04 -21.05 19.74
N VAL A 75 36.21 -20.04 20.07
CA VAL A 75 36.18 -18.63 19.56
C VAL A 75 35.43 -18.28 18.25
N ASP A 76 34.13 -17.95 18.43
CA ASP A 76 33.49 -16.61 18.26
C ASP A 76 33.33 -15.91 16.87
N LYS A 77 32.06 -15.51 16.57
CA LYS A 77 31.53 -14.42 15.66
C LYS A 77 31.91 -14.45 14.15
N SER A 78 30.98 -14.40 13.17
CA SER A 78 29.95 -13.38 12.78
C SER A 78 30.57 -12.15 12.04
N ASP A 79 29.97 -11.49 11.03
CA ASP A 79 28.56 -11.26 10.63
C ASP A 79 28.37 -10.98 9.10
N VAL A 80 27.14 -10.59 8.71
CA VAL A 80 26.72 -9.76 7.53
C VAL A 80 26.38 -10.49 6.20
N ALA A 81 25.38 -9.94 5.49
CA ALA A 81 24.80 -10.40 4.23
C ALA A 81 24.85 -9.30 3.14
N SER A 82 24.51 -9.62 1.88
CA SER A 82 23.62 -8.78 1.02
C SER A 82 23.28 -9.43 -0.33
N VAL A 83 22.23 -8.93 -1.00
CA VAL A 83 21.75 -9.32 -2.35
C VAL A 83 21.34 -8.05 -3.12
N ARG A 84 21.43 -8.03 -4.47
CA ARG A 84 21.07 -6.88 -5.33
C ARG A 84 19.82 -7.13 -6.22
N SER A 85 19.24 -6.02 -6.66
CA SER A 85 18.04 -5.79 -7.53
C SER A 85 18.18 -6.26 -8.99
N GLY A 86 17.17 -6.23 -9.90
CA GLY A 86 15.74 -5.81 -9.86
C GLY A 86 15.19 -5.42 -11.26
N ARG A 87 14.07 -4.65 -11.35
CA ARG A 87 13.38 -4.03 -12.54
C ARG A 87 12.47 -4.91 -13.45
N SER A 88 11.56 -4.37 -14.31
CA SER A 88 10.38 -3.43 -14.13
C SER A 88 9.74 -2.90 -15.45
N SER A 89 8.40 -2.84 -15.56
CA SER A 89 7.55 -1.95 -16.43
C SER A 89 6.03 -2.22 -16.13
N LYS A 90 5.02 -1.30 -16.07
CA LYS A 90 4.57 -0.04 -16.77
C LYS A 90 3.91 -0.26 -18.16
N SER A 91 2.84 0.42 -18.62
CA SER A 91 1.82 1.39 -18.09
C SER A 91 0.70 1.57 -19.19
N ALA A 92 -0.59 1.97 -19.03
CA ALA A 92 -1.43 2.74 -18.07
C ALA A 92 -1.48 4.29 -18.29
N VAL A 93 -2.60 5.06 -18.25
CA VAL A 93 -4.09 4.82 -18.28
C VAL A 93 -4.90 6.19 -18.38
N SER A 94 -6.25 6.19 -18.48
CA SER A 94 -7.26 7.29 -18.16
C SER A 94 -7.67 8.40 -19.19
N ARG A 95 -8.62 9.37 -18.97
CA ARG A 95 -10.08 9.40 -18.52
C ARG A 95 -10.68 10.86 -18.38
N SER A 96 -11.89 11.17 -18.89
CA SER A 96 -12.85 12.28 -18.47
C SER A 96 -12.50 13.80 -18.75
N SER A 97 -13.29 14.89 -18.53
CA SER A 97 -14.65 15.16 -17.95
C SER A 97 -15.26 16.60 -18.24
N ARG A 98 -16.63 16.76 -18.25
CA ARG A 98 -17.51 17.92 -17.77
C ARG A 98 -17.43 19.36 -18.40
N VAL A 99 -18.39 20.33 -18.28
CA VAL A 99 -19.90 20.47 -18.13
C VAL A 99 -20.34 21.97 -18.31
N ASP A 100 -21.49 22.26 -18.97
CA ASP A 100 -22.36 23.49 -18.97
C ASP A 100 -21.81 24.92 -19.33
N SER A 101 -22.56 25.89 -19.91
CA SER A 101 -23.97 25.96 -20.39
C SER A 101 -24.28 27.09 -21.43
N MET A 102 -25.30 26.85 -22.28
CA MET A 102 -26.20 27.74 -23.06
C MET A 102 -25.76 29.05 -23.76
N ALA A 103 -25.81 29.06 -25.11
CA ALA A 103 -26.80 29.81 -25.93
C ALA A 103 -26.71 29.39 -27.42
N SER A 104 -27.73 29.65 -28.26
CA SER A 104 -27.78 29.28 -29.71
C SER A 104 -28.28 30.45 -30.57
N PRO A 105 -28.02 30.51 -31.90
CA PRO A 105 -28.88 29.77 -32.86
C PRO A 105 -28.27 29.30 -34.23
N VAL A 106 -28.69 28.10 -34.67
CA VAL A 106 -29.15 27.74 -36.05
C VAL A 106 -28.16 27.56 -37.25
N SER A 107 -28.52 26.55 -38.09
CA SER A 107 -28.24 26.29 -39.54
C SER A 107 -27.00 25.49 -40.04
N GLN A 108 -27.27 24.23 -40.40
CA GLN A 108 -27.00 23.50 -41.66
C GLN A 108 -25.60 23.38 -42.33
N GLU A 109 -25.19 22.10 -42.43
CA GLU A 109 -24.78 21.34 -43.65
C GLU A 109 -23.39 21.42 -44.32
N SER A 110 -23.00 20.20 -44.74
CA SER A 110 -22.13 19.80 -45.87
C SER A 110 -20.63 19.57 -45.62
N ALA A 111 -20.13 18.53 -46.30
CA ALA A 111 -18.89 17.82 -46.00
C ALA A 111 -17.69 18.24 -46.86
N SER A 112 -16.48 18.11 -46.31
CA SER A 112 -15.37 17.41 -46.98
C SER A 112 -14.20 17.11 -46.02
N SER A 113 -13.44 16.06 -46.33
CA SER A 113 -12.14 15.69 -45.75
C SER A 113 -11.10 15.65 -46.90
N PRO A 114 -9.78 15.37 -46.70
CA PRO A 114 -9.09 14.94 -45.47
C PRO A 114 -7.68 15.57 -45.22
N PHE A 115 -7.03 15.09 -44.13
CA PHE A 115 -5.58 15.08 -43.82
C PHE A 115 -4.72 16.36 -43.90
N ASP A 116 -4.17 16.76 -42.75
CA ASP A 116 -2.72 16.80 -42.55
C ASP A 116 -2.39 16.56 -41.05
N ASP A 117 -1.13 16.28 -40.70
CA ASP A 117 -0.72 15.89 -39.34
C ASP A 117 -0.75 17.06 -38.32
N ALA A 118 -0.93 16.73 -37.03
CA ALA A 118 -1.00 17.69 -35.93
C ALA A 118 0.05 17.41 -34.84
N GLU A 119 0.97 18.36 -34.64
CA GLU A 119 1.96 18.36 -33.57
C GLU A 119 1.33 18.57 -32.17
N PRO A 120 1.95 18.07 -31.08
CA PRO A 120 1.57 18.47 -29.72
C PRO A 120 1.91 19.94 -29.45
N PRO A 121 1.13 20.64 -28.60
CA PRO A 121 1.35 22.06 -28.31
C PRO A 121 2.65 22.31 -27.51
N PRO A 122 3.30 23.47 -27.66
CA PRO A 122 4.55 23.80 -26.98
C PRO A 122 4.37 24.05 -25.47
N SER A 123 5.43 23.77 -24.71
CA SER A 123 5.50 23.95 -23.25
C SER A 123 5.24 25.40 -22.80
N PRO A 124 4.63 25.62 -21.62
CA PRO A 124 4.00 26.89 -21.22
C PRO A 124 4.96 28.06 -20.86
N ILE A 125 6.23 27.99 -21.27
CA ILE A 125 7.19 29.10 -21.12
C ILE A 125 7.04 30.11 -22.28
N GLN A 126 6.53 29.68 -23.45
CA GLN A 126 6.29 30.55 -24.60
C GLN A 126 4.99 31.36 -24.48
N SER A 127 5.04 32.44 -23.69
CA SER A 127 4.01 33.50 -23.80
C SER A 127 4.09 34.21 -25.15
N ALA A 128 2.95 34.33 -25.85
CA ALA A 128 2.89 34.91 -27.21
C ALA A 128 3.23 36.41 -27.28
N SER A 129 3.47 37.06 -26.15
CA SER A 129 3.81 38.48 -25.98
C SER A 129 5.26 38.85 -26.34
N MET A 130 6.18 37.89 -26.46
CA MET A 130 7.60 38.15 -26.77
C MET A 130 7.88 38.50 -28.25
N LYS A 131 6.85 38.65 -29.11
CA LYS A 131 6.99 39.02 -30.54
C LYS A 131 6.54 40.46 -30.85
N ALA A 132 6.81 41.40 -29.94
CA ALA A 132 6.77 42.84 -30.20
C ALA A 132 8.11 43.48 -29.78
N GLY A 133 8.77 44.17 -30.70
CA GLY A 133 10.10 44.77 -30.47
C GLY A 133 10.04 46.08 -29.66
N HIS A 134 11.24 46.58 -29.29
CA HIS A 134 11.48 47.80 -28.51
C HIS A 134 10.48 48.94 -28.78
N GLY A 135 9.62 49.24 -27.80
CA GLY A 135 8.48 50.12 -28.03
C GLY A 135 7.95 50.92 -26.83
N ASP A 136 8.61 50.95 -25.66
CA ASP A 136 8.14 51.81 -24.55
C ASP A 136 9.18 52.31 -23.52
N ILE A 137 10.49 52.24 -23.82
CA ILE A 137 11.55 52.78 -22.93
C ILE A 137 11.36 54.30 -22.71
N SER A 138 10.80 55.00 -23.70
CA SER A 138 10.43 56.42 -23.62
C SER A 138 9.34 56.73 -22.59
N ALA A 139 8.39 55.83 -22.32
CA ALA A 139 7.36 56.06 -21.31
C ALA A 139 7.93 55.90 -19.88
N ALA A 140 8.87 54.97 -19.68
CA ALA A 140 9.59 54.83 -18.41
C ALA A 140 10.45 56.07 -18.10
N GLN A 141 11.14 56.64 -19.11
CA GLN A 141 11.90 57.88 -18.92
C GLN A 141 11.01 59.11 -18.68
N ALA A 142 9.75 59.10 -19.14
CA ALA A 142 8.80 60.18 -18.89
C ALA A 142 8.22 60.20 -17.46
N SER A 143 8.43 59.16 -16.64
CA SER A 143 7.98 59.13 -15.23
C SER A 143 8.98 59.71 -14.23
N GLY A 144 10.26 59.81 -14.61
CA GLY A 144 11.33 60.37 -13.76
C GLY A 144 11.79 59.48 -12.60
N GLU A 145 11.54 58.17 -12.63
CA GLU A 145 11.86 57.27 -11.50
C GLU A 145 13.26 56.60 -11.52
N VAL A 146 14.14 56.90 -12.49
CA VAL A 146 15.50 56.30 -12.56
C VAL A 146 16.57 57.30 -13.03
N ASP A 147 17.65 57.44 -12.25
CA ASP A 147 18.88 58.13 -12.65
C ASP A 147 19.95 57.14 -13.17
N HIS A 148 20.57 57.52 -14.29
CA HIS A 148 21.85 57.05 -14.87
C HIS A 148 22.45 55.68 -14.45
N VAL A 149 22.37 54.70 -15.36
CA VAL A 149 23.34 53.60 -15.53
C VAL A 149 23.85 53.63 -16.99
N SER A 150 25.04 53.09 -17.28
CA SER A 150 25.78 53.31 -18.54
C SER A 150 26.00 52.03 -19.35
N ASP A 151 25.59 52.04 -20.62
CA ASP A 151 25.60 50.87 -21.53
C ASP A 151 26.97 50.53 -22.16
N GLN A 152 28.03 50.35 -21.37
CA GLN A 152 29.28 49.72 -21.87
C GLN A 152 29.94 48.74 -20.88
N PRO A 153 30.35 47.54 -21.34
CA PRO A 153 30.93 46.51 -20.48
C PRO A 153 32.43 46.74 -20.20
N PRO A 154 32.90 46.62 -18.95
CA PRO A 154 34.33 46.63 -18.64
C PRO A 154 35.02 45.33 -19.09
N THR A 155 35.97 45.42 -20.03
CA THR A 155 36.86 44.31 -20.37
C THR A 155 37.87 44.05 -19.24
N GLY A 156 38.00 42.79 -18.81
CA GLY A 156 38.86 42.42 -17.69
C GLY A 156 40.36 42.64 -17.93
N VAL A 157 41.09 42.99 -16.86
CA VAL A 157 42.57 43.14 -16.84
C VAL A 157 43.13 42.44 -15.60
N THR A 158 44.35 41.91 -15.72
CA THR A 158 44.98 40.94 -14.80
C THR A 158 45.40 41.47 -13.43
N ASN A 159 45.29 40.62 -12.41
CA ASN A 159 45.74 40.82 -11.03
C ASN A 159 47.30 40.94 -10.91
N PRO A 160 47.85 41.99 -10.27
CA PRO A 160 49.31 42.24 -10.26
C PRO A 160 50.00 42.13 -8.88
N ASN A 161 49.93 40.99 -8.16
CA ASN A 161 51.00 40.66 -7.19
C ASN A 161 51.10 39.15 -6.82
N PRO A 162 52.20 38.44 -7.14
CA PRO A 162 52.34 37.00 -6.89
C PRO A 162 53.31 36.68 -5.72
N GLN A 163 52.99 37.03 -4.47
CA GLN A 163 53.84 36.65 -3.33
C GLN A 163 53.13 36.64 -1.96
N LEU A 164 52.59 35.47 -1.56
CA LEU A 164 52.54 34.98 -0.16
C LEU A 164 52.01 33.54 -0.12
N GLN A 165 52.90 32.56 -0.05
CA GLN A 165 52.53 31.19 0.33
C GLN A 165 52.47 31.11 1.86
N GLN A 166 51.31 30.80 2.42
CA GLN A 166 51.17 30.33 3.80
C GLN A 166 50.29 29.07 3.82
N GLN A 167 50.60 28.16 4.75
CA GLN A 167 49.93 26.87 4.87
C GLN A 167 48.52 27.03 5.50
N PRO A 168 47.57 26.12 5.21
CA PRO A 168 46.26 26.14 5.86
C PRO A 168 46.41 26.02 7.39
N GLY A 169 45.86 27.00 8.10
CA GLY A 169 45.78 26.99 9.56
C GLY A 169 44.76 25.96 10.06
N ALA A 170 45.00 25.40 11.25
CA ALA A 170 44.10 24.43 11.85
C ALA A 170 42.73 25.05 12.23
N SER A 171 41.68 24.21 12.23
CA SER A 171 40.29 24.62 12.44
C SER A 171 40.07 25.49 13.68
N ILE A 172 39.19 26.48 13.54
CA ILE A 172 38.96 27.55 14.51
C ILE A 172 38.06 27.14 15.70
N LEU A 173 37.54 25.92 15.72
CA LEU A 173 36.63 25.39 16.76
C LEU A 173 37.33 25.01 18.08
N VAL A 174 38.18 25.89 18.60
CA VAL A 174 38.69 25.83 19.98
C VAL A 174 38.39 27.15 20.67
N LYS A 175 37.39 27.16 21.56
CA LYS A 175 37.04 28.32 22.38
C LYS A 175 38.28 28.83 23.13
N ARG A 176 38.59 30.12 22.98
CA ARG A 176 39.48 30.88 23.86
C ARG A 176 38.64 31.91 24.59
N GLU A 177 38.66 31.86 25.91
CA GLU A 177 37.97 32.84 26.74
C GLU A 177 38.77 34.17 26.79
N ASN A 178 38.06 35.28 26.97
CA ASN A 178 38.61 36.64 27.12
C ASN A 178 39.44 37.21 25.95
N THR A 179 38.87 37.30 24.75
CA THR A 179 39.29 38.29 23.73
C THR A 179 38.11 39.00 23.07
N THR A 180 37.89 40.27 23.41
CA THR A 180 37.06 41.22 22.66
C THR A 180 37.93 42.03 21.69
N ASN A 181 37.40 42.41 20.52
CA ASN A 181 38.06 43.37 19.61
C ASN A 181 37.02 44.00 18.62
N PRO A 182 37.30 45.17 18.01
CA PRO A 182 36.38 46.28 18.19
C PRO A 182 36.05 47.12 16.94
N ILE A 183 34.78 47.54 16.79
CA ILE A 183 34.40 48.68 15.93
C ILE A 183 33.31 49.50 16.64
N GLN A 184 33.66 50.66 17.21
CA GLN A 184 32.69 51.71 17.54
C GLN A 184 33.35 53.09 17.72
N SER A 185 33.10 54.02 16.79
CA SER A 185 33.36 55.47 16.92
C SER A 185 32.70 56.23 15.76
N GLY A 186 31.84 57.25 16.01
CA GLY A 186 31.06 57.81 14.89
C GLY A 186 30.07 58.98 15.06
N LEU A 187 30.08 59.77 16.14
CA LEU A 187 29.35 61.06 16.27
C LEU A 187 27.79 61.02 16.26
N SER A 188 27.13 62.19 16.28
CA SER A 188 25.98 62.45 17.16
C SER A 188 25.04 63.62 16.75
N GLU A 189 23.73 63.48 17.09
CA GLU A 189 22.68 64.54 17.26
C GLU A 189 22.25 65.34 15.98
N GLU A 190 21.02 65.88 15.82
CA GLU A 190 19.87 66.19 16.71
C GLU A 190 18.48 65.85 16.09
N GLN A 191 17.48 65.47 16.92
CA GLN A 191 15.99 65.74 16.86
C GLN A 191 15.13 65.43 15.59
N PRO A 192 13.77 65.22 15.69
CA PRO A 192 12.93 64.85 16.84
C PRO A 192 11.89 63.70 16.60
N SER A 193 11.73 62.83 17.61
CA SER A 193 10.49 62.16 18.04
C SER A 193 9.80 61.02 17.22
N SER A 194 9.43 59.97 17.97
CA SER A 194 8.59 58.79 17.62
C SER A 194 9.18 57.80 16.58
N VAL A 195 9.24 56.49 16.82
CA VAL A 195 8.86 55.66 18.00
C VAL A 195 10.10 54.91 18.49
N ALA A 196 10.25 54.74 19.81
CA ALA A 196 11.32 53.93 20.36
C ALA A 196 11.16 52.46 19.95
N MET A 197 12.11 51.94 19.17
CA MET A 197 12.24 50.50 18.94
C MET A 197 12.82 49.89 20.22
N GLY A 198 11.96 49.24 21.01
CA GLY A 198 12.43 48.29 22.01
C GLY A 198 13.07 47.09 21.31
N GLU A 199 14.08 46.48 21.93
CA GLU A 199 14.62 45.21 21.47
C GLU A 199 13.49 44.17 21.42
N ILE A 200 13.32 43.49 20.29
CA ILE A 200 12.39 42.35 20.20
C ILE A 200 12.87 41.28 21.17
N ASN A 201 12.05 40.89 22.13
CA ASN A 201 12.35 39.82 23.07
C ASN A 201 11.71 38.50 22.59
N ASP A 202 12.11 37.37 23.18
CA ASP A 202 11.56 36.06 22.81
C ASP A 202 10.03 35.98 22.98
N ILE A 203 9.49 36.76 23.92
CA ILE A 203 8.04 36.91 24.16
C ILE A 203 7.33 37.53 22.95
N ASP A 204 7.96 38.53 22.30
CA ASP A 204 7.42 39.18 21.10
C ASP A 204 7.49 38.23 19.89
N LEU A 205 8.60 37.50 19.75
CA LEU A 205 8.74 36.45 18.72
C LEU A 205 7.69 35.34 18.89
N ASP A 206 7.37 34.93 20.11
CA ASP A 206 6.32 33.93 20.37
C ASP A 206 4.91 34.46 20.05
N ASP A 207 4.60 35.74 20.30
CA ASP A 207 3.34 36.34 19.83
C ASP A 207 3.27 36.37 18.29
N PHE A 208 4.35 36.78 17.61
CA PHE A 208 4.39 36.86 16.15
C PHE A 208 4.24 35.47 15.51
N ILE A 209 5.00 34.46 15.97
CA ILE A 209 4.89 33.06 15.51
C ILE A 209 3.47 32.54 15.76
N LYS A 210 2.89 32.80 16.95
CA LYS A 210 1.52 32.39 17.28
C LYS A 210 0.50 33.01 16.32
N ARG A 211 0.56 34.32 16.08
CA ARG A 211 -0.35 35.07 15.20
C ARG A 211 -0.24 34.63 13.73
N LEU A 212 0.96 34.31 13.26
CA LEU A 212 1.21 33.75 11.93
C LEU A 212 0.58 32.35 11.80
N LEU A 213 0.91 31.43 12.70
CA LEU A 213 0.33 30.08 12.70
C LEU A 213 -1.20 30.10 12.80
N ASP A 214 -1.77 30.94 13.67
CA ASP A 214 -3.22 31.07 13.83
C ASP A 214 -3.90 31.64 12.56
N ALA A 215 -3.21 32.50 11.79
CA ALA A 215 -3.65 32.96 10.47
C ALA A 215 -3.59 31.84 9.42
N ALA A 216 -2.57 30.97 9.44
CA ALA A 216 -2.51 29.78 8.58
C ALA A 216 -3.71 28.86 8.82
N TYR A 217 -3.99 28.57 10.09
CA TYR A 217 -5.10 27.72 10.52
C TYR A 217 -6.48 28.35 10.30
N ALA A 218 -6.56 29.66 10.01
CA ALA A 218 -7.81 30.31 9.60
C ALA A 218 -8.24 29.94 8.17
N GLY A 219 -7.31 29.49 7.31
CA GLY A 219 -7.60 28.98 5.95
C GLY A 219 -8.20 30.03 5.00
N LYS A 220 -7.92 31.31 5.21
CA LYS A 220 -8.40 32.45 4.42
C LYS A 220 -7.34 33.53 4.32
N VAL A 221 -6.99 33.96 3.11
CA VAL A 221 -6.14 35.14 2.89
C VAL A 221 -6.91 36.40 3.32
N THR A 222 -6.39 37.11 4.31
CA THR A 222 -7.00 38.35 4.83
C THR A 222 -6.56 39.58 4.02
N LYS A 223 -7.36 40.65 4.03
CA LYS A 223 -7.04 41.89 3.28
C LYS A 223 -5.72 42.51 3.75
N SER A 224 -5.49 42.55 5.06
CA SER A 224 -4.20 42.85 5.70
C SER A 224 -3.44 41.55 6.05
N VAL A 225 -2.16 41.67 6.41
CA VAL A 225 -1.40 40.62 7.13
C VAL A 225 -1.85 40.59 8.60
N CYS A 226 -1.50 39.53 9.34
CA CYS A 226 -1.75 39.42 10.80
C CYS A 226 -0.75 40.23 11.67
N LEU A 227 0.30 40.78 11.06
CA LEU A 227 1.29 41.67 11.68
C LEU A 227 1.16 43.11 11.13
N LYS A 228 1.50 44.08 11.97
CA LYS A 228 1.53 45.52 11.63
C LYS A 228 2.80 45.85 10.85
N ASN A 229 2.76 46.89 10.02
CA ASN A 229 3.92 47.38 9.27
C ASN A 229 5.17 47.63 10.15
N ALA A 230 5.00 48.13 11.38
CA ALA A 230 6.12 48.33 12.31
C ALA A 230 6.71 47.02 12.87
N GLU A 231 5.85 46.01 13.14
CA GLU A 231 6.29 44.67 13.58
C GLU A 231 7.08 43.99 12.44
N ILE A 232 6.58 44.09 11.19
CA ILE A 232 7.26 43.58 9.99
C ILE A 232 8.64 44.24 9.79
N VAL A 233 8.72 45.57 9.87
CA VAL A 233 10.00 46.30 9.74
C VAL A 233 11.02 45.84 10.78
N ALA A 234 10.62 45.71 12.04
CA ALA A 234 11.52 45.31 13.12
C ALA A 234 12.00 43.84 12.96
N ILE A 235 11.13 42.93 12.51
CA ILE A 235 11.51 41.53 12.17
C ILE A 235 12.57 41.53 11.07
N CYS A 236 12.33 42.25 9.96
CA CYS A 236 13.27 42.30 8.84
C CYS A 236 14.62 42.95 9.23
N GLN A 237 14.61 44.00 10.06
CA GLN A 237 15.84 44.65 10.52
C GLN A 237 16.69 43.72 11.39
N ARG A 238 16.09 43.06 12.39
CA ARG A 238 16.82 42.10 13.25
C ARG A 238 17.26 40.85 12.48
N ALA A 239 16.46 40.40 11.51
CA ALA A 239 16.83 39.26 10.65
C ALA A 239 18.03 39.62 9.76
N ARG A 240 18.04 40.82 9.18
CA ARG A 240 19.18 41.38 8.43
C ARG A 240 20.46 41.42 9.27
N GLU A 241 20.38 41.84 10.53
CA GLU A 241 21.52 41.80 11.46
C GLU A 241 22.00 40.36 11.70
N CYS A 242 21.09 39.42 11.93
CA CYS A 242 21.40 38.00 12.12
C CYS A 242 22.07 37.37 10.87
N PHE A 243 21.58 37.64 9.66
CA PHE A 243 22.19 37.11 8.44
C PHE A 243 23.56 37.73 8.15
N LEU A 244 23.79 39.00 8.52
CA LEU A 244 25.10 39.65 8.41
C LEU A 244 26.12 39.14 9.43
N SER A 245 25.69 38.60 10.58
CA SER A 245 26.59 37.94 11.53
C SER A 245 26.99 36.51 11.10
N GLN A 246 26.26 35.90 10.17
CA GLN A 246 26.58 34.59 9.60
C GLN A 246 27.40 34.72 8.31
N PRO A 247 28.26 33.73 7.96
CA PRO A 247 29.03 33.75 6.71
C PRO A 247 28.14 33.59 5.46
N ALA A 248 28.69 33.93 4.28
CA ALA A 248 27.97 33.80 3.01
C ALA A 248 27.83 32.33 2.53
N LEU A 249 28.77 31.48 2.96
CA LEU A 249 28.71 30.03 2.89
C LEU A 249 28.57 29.50 4.33
N LEU A 250 27.45 28.86 4.65
CA LEU A 250 27.22 28.27 5.97
C LEU A 250 27.92 26.92 6.10
N GLU A 251 28.33 26.54 7.30
CA GLU A 251 28.87 25.21 7.62
C GLU A 251 28.03 24.65 8.77
N LEU A 252 27.35 23.52 8.53
CA LEU A 252 26.23 23.04 9.35
C LEU A 252 26.39 21.57 9.75
N ASP A 253 26.12 21.24 11.00
CA ASP A 253 26.09 19.85 11.47
C ASP A 253 24.80 19.12 11.07
N ALA A 254 24.88 17.79 10.99
CA ALA A 254 23.72 16.90 10.89
C ALA A 254 23.27 16.46 12.31
N PRO A 255 21.98 16.15 12.54
CA PRO A 255 20.90 16.01 11.56
C PRO A 255 20.25 17.34 11.15
N VAL A 256 19.79 17.42 9.89
CA VAL A 256 19.10 18.59 9.33
C VAL A 256 18.06 18.21 8.27
N LYS A 257 16.99 18.99 8.18
CA LYS A 257 15.93 18.92 7.16
C LYS A 257 16.21 19.98 6.08
N ILE A 258 16.52 19.55 4.86
CA ILE A 258 16.76 20.42 3.71
C ILE A 258 15.45 20.58 2.92
N VAL A 259 15.05 21.83 2.71
CA VAL A 259 13.77 22.24 2.10
C VAL A 259 14.06 23.06 0.85
N GLY A 260 13.44 22.71 -0.27
CA GLY A 260 13.51 23.47 -1.53
C GLY A 260 12.41 24.52 -1.63
N ASP A 261 12.07 24.88 -2.87
CA ASP A 261 11.17 26.00 -3.20
C ASP A 261 9.80 25.90 -2.50
N VAL A 262 9.31 27.02 -1.94
CA VAL A 262 8.03 27.09 -1.20
C VAL A 262 7.04 28.07 -1.83
N HIS A 263 7.53 29.10 -2.54
CA HIS A 263 6.75 30.00 -3.40
C HIS A 263 5.40 30.45 -2.81
N GLY A 264 5.39 31.00 -1.59
CA GLY A 264 4.18 31.52 -0.96
C GLY A 264 3.04 30.51 -0.72
N GLN A 265 3.27 29.20 -0.85
CA GLN A 265 2.30 28.14 -0.54
C GLN A 265 2.23 27.89 0.98
N TYR A 266 1.80 28.92 1.71
CA TYR A 266 1.87 28.98 3.17
C TYR A 266 1.15 27.84 3.89
N THR A 267 0.01 27.38 3.35
CA THR A 267 -0.71 26.21 3.89
C THR A 267 0.10 24.92 3.79
N ASP A 268 0.95 24.79 2.78
CA ASP A 268 1.75 23.60 2.53
C ASP A 268 3.07 23.65 3.32
N LEU A 269 3.61 24.84 3.57
CA LEU A 269 4.66 25.05 4.59
C LEU A 269 4.20 24.60 6.00
N ILE A 270 2.95 24.88 6.39
CA ILE A 270 2.42 24.39 7.67
C ILE A 270 2.24 22.87 7.66
N ARG A 271 1.76 22.28 6.55
CA ARG A 271 1.70 20.81 6.41
C ARG A 271 3.08 20.17 6.50
N MET A 272 4.11 20.82 5.97
CA MET A 272 5.50 20.40 6.05
C MET A 272 6.00 20.42 7.50
N PHE A 273 5.77 21.48 8.27
CA PHE A 273 6.12 21.49 9.70
C PHE A 273 5.27 20.51 10.54
N GLU A 274 4.01 20.22 10.16
CA GLU A 274 3.21 19.14 10.76
C GLU A 274 3.73 17.73 10.44
N MET A 275 4.50 17.57 9.35
CA MET A 275 5.11 16.32 8.89
C MET A 275 6.50 16.13 9.51
N CYS A 276 7.41 17.08 9.28
CA CYS A 276 8.83 17.02 9.65
C CYS A 276 9.12 17.49 11.10
N GLY A 277 8.16 18.14 11.76
CA GLY A 277 8.26 18.65 13.14
C GLY A 277 8.57 20.15 13.22
N PHE A 278 7.87 20.89 14.08
CA PHE A 278 8.06 22.35 14.23
C PHE A 278 9.38 22.67 14.97
N PRO A 279 10.12 23.73 14.59
CA PRO A 279 11.28 24.19 15.34
C PRO A 279 10.94 24.45 16.82
N PRO A 280 11.76 24.00 17.79
CA PRO A 280 13.11 23.45 17.63
C PRO A 280 13.17 21.91 17.61
N SER A 281 12.07 21.18 17.37
CA SER A 281 12.09 19.70 17.37
C SER A 281 12.77 19.08 16.15
N ALA A 282 13.12 19.90 15.15
CA ALA A 282 13.93 19.54 14.00
C ALA A 282 14.75 20.76 13.56
N ASN A 283 15.98 20.52 13.11
CA ASN A 283 16.83 21.54 12.48
C ASN A 283 16.44 21.69 11.00
N TYR A 284 16.49 22.90 10.46
CA TYR A 284 16.11 23.18 9.06
C TYR A 284 17.15 24.00 8.31
N LEU A 285 17.36 23.64 7.04
CA LEU A 285 18.01 24.44 6.01
C LEU A 285 17.02 24.62 4.86
N PHE A 286 16.66 25.85 4.52
CA PHE A 286 15.89 26.12 3.30
C PHE A 286 16.83 26.67 2.22
N LEU A 287 16.64 26.23 0.98
CA LEU A 287 17.51 26.54 -0.16
C LEU A 287 17.14 27.87 -0.85
N GLY A 288 15.87 28.27 -0.85
CA GLY A 288 15.43 29.55 -1.40
C GLY A 288 13.94 29.60 -1.74
N ASP A 289 13.57 30.62 -2.52
CA ASP A 289 12.26 30.84 -3.15
C ASP A 289 11.08 30.71 -2.17
N TYR A 290 11.07 31.63 -1.21
CA TYR A 290 10.02 31.76 -0.20
C TYR A 290 8.78 32.50 -0.73
N VAL A 291 8.98 33.38 -1.71
CA VAL A 291 8.00 34.37 -2.18
C VAL A 291 7.56 34.15 -3.64
N ASP A 292 6.69 35.05 -4.12
CA ASP A 292 6.01 34.99 -5.42
C ASP A 292 5.13 33.74 -5.64
N ARG A 293 4.40 33.71 -6.78
CA ARG A 293 3.51 32.64 -7.30
C ARG A 293 2.33 32.25 -6.40
N GLY A 294 2.58 31.90 -5.14
CA GLY A 294 1.58 31.54 -4.14
C GLY A 294 0.76 32.72 -3.64
N LYS A 295 -0.18 32.41 -2.74
CA LYS A 295 -1.27 33.33 -2.35
C LYS A 295 -1.03 34.05 -1.02
N GLN A 296 0.08 33.74 -0.34
CA GLN A 296 0.40 34.16 1.03
C GLN A 296 1.92 34.30 1.26
N SER A 297 2.66 34.82 0.27
CA SER A 297 4.12 34.98 0.33
C SER A 297 4.57 35.80 1.55
N LEU A 298 3.81 36.83 1.93
CA LEU A 298 4.03 37.60 3.17
C LEU A 298 3.98 36.75 4.45
N GLU A 299 2.98 35.88 4.61
CA GLU A 299 2.92 35.02 5.81
C GLU A 299 4.00 33.92 5.80
N THR A 300 4.35 33.38 4.62
CA THR A 300 5.46 32.43 4.44
C THR A 300 6.77 33.03 4.95
N ILE A 301 7.22 34.15 4.37
CA ILE A 301 8.54 34.71 4.73
C ILE A 301 8.57 35.18 6.19
N LEU A 302 7.50 35.80 6.71
CA LEU A 302 7.47 36.27 8.10
C LEU A 302 7.60 35.13 9.10
N LEU A 303 6.99 33.96 8.85
CA LEU A 303 7.13 32.80 9.73
C LEU A 303 8.56 32.25 9.71
N LEU A 304 9.19 32.18 8.54
CA LEU A 304 10.58 31.73 8.39
C LEU A 304 11.57 32.69 9.08
N LEU A 305 11.38 34.00 8.94
CA LEU A 305 12.21 35.00 9.62
C LEU A 305 12.02 34.96 11.15
N CYS A 306 10.80 34.77 11.65
CA CYS A 306 10.58 34.62 13.10
C CYS A 306 11.21 33.33 13.65
N TYR A 307 11.14 32.20 12.94
CA TYR A 307 11.86 30.99 13.36
C TYR A 307 13.38 31.14 13.28
N LYS A 308 13.91 31.84 12.27
CA LYS A 308 15.34 32.18 12.20
C LYS A 308 15.79 33.01 13.41
N LEU A 309 15.01 34.03 13.77
CA LEU A 309 15.32 34.91 14.90
C LEU A 309 15.25 34.21 16.26
N LYS A 310 14.35 33.23 16.41
CA LYS A 310 14.21 32.47 17.66
C LYS A 310 15.19 31.31 17.79
N TYR A 311 15.59 30.71 16.68
CA TYR A 311 16.45 29.52 16.63
C TYR A 311 17.62 29.69 15.62
N PRO A 312 18.49 30.70 15.79
CA PRO A 312 19.49 31.07 14.79
C PRO A 312 20.52 29.96 14.47
N GLU A 313 20.76 29.06 15.42
CA GLU A 313 21.69 27.92 15.33
C GLU A 313 21.01 26.59 14.93
N ASN A 314 19.69 26.60 14.69
CA ASN A 314 18.92 25.40 14.30
C ASN A 314 18.04 25.64 13.05
N PHE A 315 17.94 26.88 12.59
CA PHE A 315 17.09 27.29 11.48
C PHE A 315 17.91 28.17 10.52
N PHE A 316 18.07 27.72 9.29
CA PHE A 316 18.96 28.31 8.29
C PHE A 316 18.17 28.56 7.01
N LEU A 317 18.38 29.74 6.41
CA LEU A 317 17.75 30.18 5.18
C LEU A 317 18.86 30.63 4.24
N LEU A 318 18.87 30.08 3.03
CA LEU A 318 19.68 30.58 1.92
C LEU A 318 18.87 31.55 1.06
N ARG A 319 19.52 32.15 0.06
CA ARG A 319 18.90 33.03 -0.93
C ARG A 319 18.48 32.22 -2.16
N GLY A 320 17.24 32.35 -2.60
CA GLY A 320 16.80 31.94 -3.93
C GLY A 320 16.78 33.09 -4.93
N ASN A 321 16.46 32.79 -6.20
CA ASN A 321 16.33 33.82 -7.23
C ASN A 321 15.07 34.68 -7.05
N HIS A 322 14.03 34.17 -6.37
CA HIS A 322 12.87 34.97 -5.98
C HIS A 322 13.14 35.90 -4.79
N GLU A 323 14.26 35.75 -4.07
CA GLU A 323 14.74 36.76 -3.11
C GLU A 323 15.55 37.88 -3.80
N CYS A 324 15.01 38.41 -4.91
CA CYS A 324 15.60 39.45 -5.76
C CYS A 324 14.60 40.59 -6.06
N ALA A 325 15.11 41.82 -6.16
CA ALA A 325 14.29 43.00 -6.46
C ALA A 325 13.63 42.95 -7.86
N ASN A 326 14.28 42.31 -8.84
CA ASN A 326 13.76 42.23 -10.20
C ASN A 326 12.68 41.14 -10.35
N VAL A 327 12.83 40.01 -9.65
CA VAL A 327 11.90 38.88 -9.72
C VAL A 327 10.59 39.18 -8.95
N THR A 328 10.71 39.68 -7.71
CA THR A 328 9.54 40.02 -6.86
C THR A 328 8.64 41.11 -7.42
N ARG A 329 9.17 41.98 -8.30
CA ARG A 329 8.40 42.98 -9.05
C ARG A 329 7.42 42.36 -10.07
N VAL A 330 7.74 41.18 -10.60
CA VAL A 330 7.04 40.56 -11.73
C VAL A 330 6.13 39.41 -11.29
N TYR A 331 6.56 38.59 -10.32
CA TYR A 331 5.88 37.33 -9.99
C TYR A 331 4.96 37.37 -8.75
N GLY A 332 4.69 38.57 -8.22
CA GLY A 332 3.52 38.86 -7.38
C GLY A 332 3.79 39.43 -5.98
N PHE A 333 4.98 39.26 -5.41
CA PHE A 333 5.28 39.66 -4.02
C PHE A 333 5.29 41.19 -3.83
N TYR A 334 5.77 41.94 -4.83
CA TYR A 334 5.66 43.40 -4.85
C TYR A 334 4.20 43.87 -4.75
N ASP A 335 3.31 43.29 -5.56
CA ASP A 335 1.89 43.65 -5.54
C ASP A 335 1.18 43.12 -4.29
N GLU A 336 1.60 41.98 -3.72
CA GLU A 336 1.10 41.55 -2.41
C GLU A 336 1.47 42.57 -1.32
N CYS A 337 2.74 42.97 -1.24
CA CYS A 337 3.22 44.00 -0.31
C CYS A 337 2.49 45.32 -0.50
N LYS A 338 2.37 45.80 -1.74
CA LYS A 338 1.69 47.05 -2.12
C LYS A 338 0.20 47.03 -1.77
N ARG A 339 -0.48 45.89 -1.92
CA ARG A 339 -1.92 45.73 -1.68
C ARG A 339 -2.28 45.43 -0.22
N ARG A 340 -1.47 44.66 0.51
CA ARG A 340 -1.75 44.22 1.90
C ARG A 340 -1.09 45.10 2.96
N CYS A 341 0.01 45.77 2.61
CA CYS A 341 0.84 46.57 3.51
C CYS A 341 1.13 47.97 2.94
N ASN A 342 2.25 48.14 2.21
CA ASN A 342 2.60 49.27 1.33
C ASN A 342 3.96 48.99 0.64
N VAL A 343 4.36 49.84 -0.31
CA VAL A 343 5.62 49.69 -1.08
C VAL A 343 6.90 49.83 -0.24
N LYS A 344 6.88 50.53 0.91
CA LYS A 344 8.06 50.59 1.80
C LYS A 344 8.36 49.22 2.41
N ILE A 345 7.33 48.44 2.74
CA ILE A 345 7.49 47.08 3.27
C ILE A 345 8.16 46.15 2.25
N TRP A 346 7.81 46.27 0.95
CA TRP A 346 8.55 45.54 -0.09
C TRP A 346 10.04 45.90 -0.10
N LYS A 347 10.39 47.20 -0.06
CA LYS A 347 11.80 47.63 0.03
C LYS A 347 12.50 47.03 1.25
N THR A 348 11.86 47.04 2.42
CA THR A 348 12.41 46.45 3.65
C THR A 348 12.62 44.92 3.56
N PHE A 349 11.81 44.20 2.77
CA PHE A 349 12.10 42.80 2.46
C PHE A 349 13.31 42.65 1.54
N ILE A 350 13.45 43.48 0.50
CA ILE A 350 14.66 43.48 -0.37
C ILE A 350 15.93 43.80 0.45
N ASP A 351 15.87 44.79 1.35
CA ASP A 351 16.99 45.14 2.24
C ASP A 351 17.43 43.97 3.16
N CYS A 352 16.50 43.06 3.47
CA CYS A 352 16.75 41.82 4.22
C CYS A 352 17.25 40.70 3.29
N PHE A 353 16.61 40.47 2.14
CA PHE A 353 16.99 39.46 1.15
C PHE A 353 18.41 39.65 0.62
N ASN A 354 18.82 40.91 0.43
CA ASN A 354 20.18 41.27 0.06
C ASN A 354 21.25 40.81 1.06
N THR A 355 20.86 40.40 2.27
CA THR A 355 21.77 39.86 3.31
C THR A 355 21.71 38.35 3.52
N LEU A 356 20.82 37.61 2.87
CA LEU A 356 20.73 36.15 3.02
C LEU A 356 22.07 35.46 2.65
N PRO A 357 22.51 34.41 3.38
CA PRO A 357 23.57 33.51 2.93
C PRO A 357 23.24 32.85 1.58
N ILE A 358 24.26 32.44 0.84
CA ILE A 358 24.13 32.02 -0.57
C ILE A 358 24.17 30.50 -0.74
N ALA A 359 24.99 29.81 0.04
CA ALA A 359 25.12 28.35 0.03
C ALA A 359 25.39 27.81 1.44
N ALA A 360 25.32 26.48 1.60
CA ALA A 360 25.73 25.79 2.82
C ALA A 360 26.50 24.50 2.52
N ILE A 361 27.32 24.05 3.47
CA ILE A 361 27.91 22.71 3.50
C ILE A 361 27.34 21.99 4.72
N VAL A 362 26.65 20.87 4.51
CA VAL A 362 26.15 20.02 5.59
C VAL A 362 27.16 18.90 5.86
N ALA A 363 27.57 18.78 7.13
CA ALA A 363 28.50 17.80 7.68
C ALA A 363 29.81 17.63 6.90
N GLY A 364 30.29 18.70 6.26
CA GLY A 364 31.49 18.69 5.42
C GLY A 364 31.35 17.94 4.09
N LYS A 365 30.19 17.33 3.78
CA LYS A 365 30.05 16.37 2.67
C LYS A 365 28.91 16.64 1.68
N ILE A 366 27.92 17.46 2.02
CA ILE A 366 26.81 17.81 1.12
C ILE A 366 26.85 19.30 0.83
N PHE A 367 27.13 19.69 -0.42
CA PHE A 367 27.06 21.08 -0.87
C PHE A 367 25.62 21.45 -1.20
N CYS A 368 25.11 22.53 -0.61
CA CYS A 368 23.70 22.94 -0.65
C CYS A 368 23.57 24.35 -1.24
N VAL A 369 22.75 24.53 -2.27
CA VAL A 369 22.61 25.78 -3.04
C VAL A 369 21.17 25.93 -3.57
N HIS A 370 20.77 27.09 -4.09
CA HIS A 370 19.45 27.24 -4.71
C HIS A 370 19.41 26.72 -6.16
N GLY A 371 20.13 27.41 -7.05
CA GLY A 371 20.28 27.05 -8.46
C GLY A 371 21.29 25.91 -8.60
N GLY A 372 22.53 26.19 -8.99
CA GLY A 372 23.50 25.12 -9.19
C GLY A 372 24.94 25.57 -9.08
N LEU A 373 25.77 25.08 -9.99
CA LEU A 373 27.19 25.37 -10.05
C LEU A 373 27.43 26.58 -10.99
N SER A 374 28.59 27.23 -10.86
CA SER A 374 29.01 28.34 -11.72
C SER A 374 30.33 28.02 -12.42
N PRO A 375 30.55 28.44 -13.68
CA PRO A 375 31.87 28.38 -14.31
C PRO A 375 32.89 29.31 -13.63
N ALA A 376 32.44 30.22 -12.76
CA ALA A 376 33.27 31.10 -11.95
C ALA A 376 33.52 30.57 -10.51
N LEU A 377 33.01 29.38 -10.16
CA LEU A 377 33.26 28.75 -8.85
C LEU A 377 34.48 27.83 -8.93
N SER A 378 35.61 28.26 -8.37
CA SER A 378 36.87 27.49 -8.33
C SER A 378 37.30 27.09 -6.91
N HIS A 379 36.86 27.84 -5.89
CA HIS A 379 37.11 27.56 -4.49
C HIS A 379 35.90 27.93 -3.63
N MET A 380 35.70 27.25 -2.51
CA MET A 380 34.61 27.58 -1.56
C MET A 380 34.75 29.00 -0.99
N ASP A 381 35.96 29.56 -0.98
CA ASP A 381 36.18 30.96 -0.60
C ASP A 381 35.59 31.96 -1.59
N ASP A 382 35.37 31.59 -2.86
CA ASP A 382 34.70 32.47 -3.84
C ASP A 382 33.28 32.81 -3.36
N ILE A 383 32.60 31.85 -2.72
CA ILE A 383 31.29 32.04 -2.08
C ILE A 383 31.44 32.78 -0.74
N ARG A 384 32.42 32.41 0.12
CA ARG A 384 32.64 33.11 1.41
C ARG A 384 32.93 34.60 1.22
N ASN A 385 33.55 34.99 0.12
CA ASN A 385 33.90 36.36 -0.24
C ASN A 385 32.77 37.14 -0.94
N ILE A 386 31.58 36.56 -1.17
CA ILE A 386 30.42 37.32 -1.68
C ILE A 386 29.99 38.34 -0.63
N ALA A 387 30.26 39.61 -0.92
CA ALA A 387 29.90 40.73 -0.05
C ALA A 387 28.38 40.81 0.15
N ARG A 388 27.95 41.04 1.40
CA ARG A 388 26.55 41.27 1.77
C ARG A 388 26.44 42.52 2.66
N PRO A 389 25.43 43.39 2.50
CA PRO A 389 24.33 43.30 1.55
C PRO A 389 24.76 43.48 0.08
N THR A 390 24.16 42.71 -0.83
CA THR A 390 24.25 42.91 -2.29
C THR A 390 22.92 42.58 -2.96
N ASP A 391 22.59 43.26 -4.06
CA ASP A 391 21.56 42.77 -4.98
C ASP A 391 22.12 41.63 -5.85
N VAL A 392 21.27 40.95 -6.61
CA VAL A 392 21.69 39.90 -7.55
C VAL A 392 22.10 40.54 -8.89
N PRO A 393 23.35 40.35 -9.37
CA PRO A 393 23.76 40.88 -10.68
C PRO A 393 23.15 40.07 -11.84
N ASP A 394 23.15 40.63 -13.04
CA ASP A 394 22.63 39.95 -14.24
C ASP A 394 23.51 38.78 -14.73
N TYR A 395 24.76 38.67 -14.25
CA TYR A 395 25.71 37.62 -14.62
C TYR A 395 26.79 37.37 -13.54
N GLY A 396 27.47 36.24 -13.62
CA GLY A 396 28.59 35.84 -12.76
C GLY A 396 28.17 35.05 -11.52
N LEU A 397 29.12 34.72 -10.64
CA LEU A 397 28.97 33.72 -9.57
C LEU A 397 27.66 33.79 -8.77
N LEU A 398 27.27 34.97 -8.27
CA LEU A 398 26.02 35.13 -7.50
C LEU A 398 24.75 34.99 -8.36
N ASN A 399 24.81 35.30 -9.66
CA ASN A 399 23.72 34.99 -10.59
C ASN A 399 23.62 33.47 -10.78
N ASP A 400 24.76 32.83 -11.07
CA ASP A 400 24.82 31.41 -11.41
C ASP A 400 24.37 30.49 -10.27
N LEU A 401 24.81 30.76 -9.04
CA LEU A 401 24.38 30.01 -7.84
C LEU A 401 22.85 30.08 -7.60
N LEU A 402 22.14 31.01 -8.26
CA LEU A 402 20.69 31.20 -8.14
C LEU A 402 19.89 30.80 -9.39
N TRP A 403 20.54 30.64 -10.56
CA TRP A 403 19.87 30.49 -11.86
C TRP A 403 20.41 29.35 -12.76
N SER A 404 21.53 28.71 -12.43
CA SER A 404 22.06 27.62 -13.27
C SER A 404 21.31 26.30 -13.07
N ASP A 405 21.24 25.47 -14.11
CA ASP A 405 20.49 24.19 -14.12
C ASP A 405 21.33 22.99 -14.60
N PRO A 406 21.26 21.81 -13.95
CA PRO A 406 21.85 20.59 -14.49
C PRO A 406 21.04 20.10 -15.69
N ALA A 407 21.72 19.71 -16.78
CA ALA A 407 21.07 19.19 -17.98
C ALA A 407 21.80 17.94 -18.53
N ASP A 408 21.09 17.09 -19.27
CA ASP A 408 21.69 15.94 -19.95
C ASP A 408 22.25 16.34 -21.32
N MET A 409 23.42 16.98 -21.26
CA MET A 409 24.14 17.62 -22.38
C MET A 409 25.56 17.07 -22.50
N GLU A 410 26.12 17.06 -23.72
CA GLU A 410 27.49 16.57 -23.97
C GLU A 410 28.57 17.62 -23.64
N ALA A 411 28.24 18.92 -23.68
CA ALA A 411 29.16 19.98 -23.28
C ALA A 411 29.24 20.12 -21.74
N ASP A 412 30.29 20.78 -21.26
CA ASP A 412 30.42 21.12 -19.84
C ASP A 412 29.43 22.25 -19.45
N TRP A 413 29.32 23.31 -20.26
CA TRP A 413 28.49 24.50 -20.02
C TRP A 413 27.83 25.01 -21.31
N GLU A 414 26.55 25.38 -21.22
CA GLU A 414 25.73 25.96 -22.29
C GLU A 414 24.87 27.11 -21.72
N ALA A 415 24.33 28.00 -22.55
CA ALA A 415 23.46 29.07 -22.06
C ALA A 415 22.07 28.52 -21.68
N ASN A 416 21.53 28.91 -20.52
CA ASN A 416 20.22 28.42 -20.07
C ASN A 416 19.08 28.99 -20.95
N GLU A 417 18.11 28.15 -21.32
CA GLU A 417 16.91 28.56 -22.11
C GLU A 417 16.11 29.69 -21.44
N ARG A 418 16.25 29.86 -20.11
CA ARG A 418 15.69 30.98 -19.34
C ARG A 418 16.23 32.36 -19.77
N GLY A 419 17.34 32.42 -20.51
CA GLY A 419 18.01 33.66 -20.91
C GLY A 419 18.88 34.29 -19.81
N VAL A 420 19.17 33.54 -18.74
CA VAL A 420 19.99 33.97 -17.59
C VAL A 420 20.78 32.77 -17.06
N SER A 421 22.07 32.96 -16.77
CA SER A 421 23.03 31.91 -16.41
C SER A 421 23.10 30.73 -17.42
N TYR A 422 23.52 29.56 -16.95
CA TYR A 422 24.01 28.43 -17.74
C TYR A 422 23.32 27.11 -17.37
N CYS A 423 23.24 26.21 -18.35
CA CYS A 423 23.06 24.78 -18.08
C CYS A 423 24.44 24.12 -17.91
N PHE A 424 24.53 23.09 -17.05
CA PHE A 424 25.78 22.35 -16.80
C PHE A 424 25.63 20.83 -16.93
N GLY A 425 26.63 20.21 -17.56
CA GLY A 425 26.66 18.78 -17.86
C GLY A 425 27.14 17.90 -16.70
N LYS A 426 26.94 16.59 -16.84
CA LYS A 426 27.33 15.55 -15.87
C LYS A 426 28.78 15.65 -15.39
N LYS A 427 29.70 15.97 -16.31
CA LYS A 427 31.15 16.06 -16.01
C LYS A 427 31.46 17.18 -15.00
N VAL A 428 30.84 18.35 -15.13
CA VAL A 428 31.02 19.49 -14.20
C VAL A 428 30.70 19.08 -12.76
N ILE A 429 29.63 18.30 -12.56
CA ILE A 429 29.22 17.82 -11.23
C ILE A 429 30.27 16.87 -10.65
N THR A 430 30.73 15.90 -11.45
CA THR A 430 31.77 14.94 -11.03
C THR A 430 33.10 15.65 -10.70
N ASP A 431 33.53 16.59 -11.54
CA ASP A 431 34.76 17.36 -11.35
C ASP A 431 34.69 18.25 -10.08
N PHE A 432 33.54 18.90 -9.85
CA PHE A 432 33.27 19.74 -8.67
C PHE A 432 33.34 18.93 -7.37
N LEU A 433 32.61 17.82 -7.29
CA LEU A 433 32.59 16.94 -6.12
C LEU A 433 33.98 16.38 -5.80
N ALA A 434 34.72 15.93 -6.82
CA ALA A 434 36.07 15.41 -6.65
C ALA A 434 37.09 16.49 -6.24
N THR A 435 36.89 17.74 -6.67
CA THR A 435 37.80 18.87 -6.35
C THR A 435 37.59 19.40 -4.93
N HIS A 436 36.39 19.26 -4.36
CA HIS A 436 36.04 19.77 -3.03
C HIS A 436 35.80 18.69 -1.95
N ASP A 437 36.03 17.41 -2.26
CA ASP A 437 35.78 16.25 -1.38
C ASP A 437 34.33 16.19 -0.87
N PHE A 438 33.36 16.46 -1.74
CA PHE A 438 31.93 16.33 -1.44
C PHE A 438 31.36 15.02 -2.01
N ASP A 439 30.36 14.47 -1.34
CA ASP A 439 29.68 13.24 -1.75
C ASP A 439 28.38 13.51 -2.54
N LEU A 440 27.78 14.71 -2.38
CA LEU A 440 26.48 15.08 -2.95
C LEU A 440 26.32 16.60 -3.12
N VAL A 441 25.74 17.04 -4.24
CA VAL A 441 25.13 18.38 -4.40
C VAL A 441 23.62 18.28 -4.12
N CYS A 442 23.08 19.18 -3.29
CA CYS A 442 21.65 19.34 -3.05
C CYS A 442 21.19 20.74 -3.49
N ARG A 443 20.17 20.81 -4.34
CA ARG A 443 19.66 22.07 -4.94
C ARG A 443 18.13 22.13 -5.01
N ALA A 444 17.60 23.26 -5.45
CA ALA A 444 16.16 23.49 -5.64
C ALA A 444 15.88 24.09 -7.05
N HIS A 445 15.12 25.19 -7.18
CA HIS A 445 14.92 26.01 -8.40
C HIS A 445 14.25 25.33 -9.63
N MET A 446 13.98 24.02 -9.58
CA MET A 446 13.27 23.27 -10.63
C MET A 446 12.17 22.40 -10.03
N VAL A 447 10.96 22.53 -10.58
CA VAL A 447 9.83 21.65 -10.26
C VAL A 447 10.05 20.27 -10.86
N VAL A 448 9.88 19.24 -10.02
CA VAL A 448 10.14 17.82 -10.35
C VAL A 448 8.97 16.96 -9.87
N GLU A 449 8.61 15.91 -10.61
CA GLU A 449 7.33 15.17 -10.46
C GLU A 449 7.11 14.60 -9.04
N ASP A 450 8.09 13.85 -8.52
CA ASP A 450 8.06 13.23 -7.19
C ASP A 450 8.46 14.21 -6.05
N GLY A 451 8.64 15.50 -6.34
CA GLY A 451 9.13 16.51 -5.39
C GLY A 451 10.64 16.45 -5.10
N TYR A 452 11.32 15.41 -5.57
CA TYR A 452 12.78 15.35 -5.65
C TYR A 452 13.21 14.56 -6.90
N GLU A 453 14.39 14.86 -7.42
CA GLU A 453 14.99 14.13 -8.55
C GLU A 453 16.49 13.97 -8.36
N PHE A 454 17.04 12.79 -8.72
CA PHE A 454 18.48 12.52 -8.68
C PHE A 454 19.09 12.57 -10.08
N PHE A 455 20.12 13.38 -10.25
CA PHE A 455 20.91 13.49 -11.47
C PHE A 455 22.29 12.82 -11.31
N ASN A 456 22.96 12.52 -12.44
CA ASN A 456 24.32 11.97 -12.54
C ASN A 456 24.64 10.85 -11.51
N ASP A 457 24.11 9.63 -11.71
CA ASP A 457 24.31 8.48 -10.80
C ASP A 457 24.00 8.75 -9.30
N ARG A 458 23.15 9.75 -9.02
CA ARG A 458 22.69 10.22 -7.70
C ARG A 458 23.66 11.10 -6.91
N VAL A 459 24.67 11.67 -7.57
CA VAL A 459 25.62 12.60 -6.92
C VAL A 459 25.15 14.07 -6.95
N LEU A 460 24.04 14.36 -7.63
CA LEU A 460 23.27 15.59 -7.45
C LEU A 460 21.80 15.24 -7.18
N VAL A 461 21.14 16.00 -6.30
CA VAL A 461 19.69 15.93 -6.06
C VAL A 461 19.06 17.32 -6.14
N THR A 462 17.94 17.41 -6.86
CA THR A 462 17.00 18.53 -6.82
C THR A 462 15.88 18.22 -5.84
N VAL A 463 15.53 19.18 -4.99
CA VAL A 463 14.44 19.10 -4.00
C VAL A 463 13.51 20.28 -4.23
N PHE A 464 12.21 20.01 -4.36
CA PHE A 464 11.18 21.02 -4.57
C PHE A 464 10.07 20.80 -3.54
N SER A 465 9.77 21.78 -2.70
CA SER A 465 8.93 21.56 -1.50
C SER A 465 7.48 22.03 -1.65
N ALA A 466 7.13 22.68 -2.76
CA ALA A 466 5.78 23.15 -3.08
C ALA A 466 4.98 22.11 -3.90
N PRO A 467 4.04 21.35 -3.30
CA PRO A 467 3.20 20.39 -4.02
C PRO A 467 2.08 21.09 -4.78
N ASN A 468 1.64 20.52 -5.90
CA ASN A 468 0.67 21.15 -6.82
C ASN A 468 1.08 22.61 -7.14
N TYR A 469 2.27 22.75 -7.74
CA TYR A 469 2.91 24.03 -7.95
C TYR A 469 1.99 25.00 -8.70
N CYS A 470 1.91 26.24 -8.22
CA CYS A 470 1.00 27.29 -8.70
C CYS A 470 -0.52 26.96 -8.65
N GLY A 471 -0.92 25.71 -8.37
CA GLY A 471 -2.27 25.20 -8.62
C GLY A 471 -2.47 24.58 -10.01
N GLU A 472 -1.38 24.35 -10.77
CA GLU A 472 -1.41 23.97 -12.20
C GLU A 472 -0.69 22.64 -12.51
N PHE A 473 0.22 22.20 -11.64
CA PHE A 473 0.98 20.94 -11.76
C PHE A 473 0.39 19.87 -10.82
N ASP A 474 0.61 18.57 -11.08
CA ASP A 474 0.27 17.49 -10.13
C ASP A 474 1.51 16.94 -9.38
N ASN A 475 2.55 17.77 -9.28
CA ASN A 475 3.80 17.40 -8.62
C ASN A 475 3.62 17.25 -7.10
N TRP A 476 4.45 16.39 -6.52
CA TRP A 476 4.62 16.31 -5.07
C TRP A 476 5.63 17.35 -4.61
N GLY A 477 5.62 17.66 -3.32
CA GLY A 477 6.72 18.35 -2.65
C GLY A 477 7.55 17.33 -1.86
N ALA A 478 8.84 17.59 -1.65
CA ALA A 478 9.68 16.77 -0.77
C ALA A 478 10.47 17.63 0.23
N VAL A 479 10.88 16.99 1.33
CA VAL A 479 11.91 17.49 2.26
C VAL A 479 12.98 16.41 2.39
N MET A 480 14.24 16.77 2.17
CA MET A 480 15.37 15.85 2.32
C MET A 480 15.87 15.87 3.77
N SER A 481 15.85 14.71 4.42
CA SER A 481 16.38 14.52 5.77
C SER A 481 17.78 13.92 5.71
N VAL A 482 18.75 14.61 6.32
CA VAL A 482 20.10 14.10 6.57
C VAL A 482 20.16 13.67 8.04
N SER A 483 20.44 12.39 8.32
CA SER A 483 20.65 11.89 9.69
C SER A 483 22.05 12.22 10.22
N ALA A 484 22.31 12.00 11.51
CA ALA A 484 23.65 12.19 12.09
C ALA A 484 24.70 11.25 11.47
N GLU A 485 24.26 10.11 10.93
CA GLU A 485 25.02 9.11 10.18
C GLU A 485 25.09 9.43 8.66
N LEU A 486 24.69 10.64 8.27
CA LEU A 486 24.61 11.16 6.89
C LEU A 486 23.65 10.39 5.96
N LEU A 487 22.73 9.59 6.53
CA LEU A 487 21.72 8.88 5.74
C LEU A 487 20.69 9.88 5.19
N CYS A 488 20.70 10.02 3.88
CA CYS A 488 19.79 10.89 3.14
C CYS A 488 18.48 10.16 2.82
N SER A 489 17.35 10.74 3.23
CA SER A 489 15.99 10.20 3.05
C SER A 489 14.99 11.31 2.72
N PHE A 490 13.82 10.99 2.15
CA PHE A 490 12.89 12.01 1.65
C PHE A 490 11.51 11.85 2.30
N GLU A 491 10.98 12.93 2.86
CA GLU A 491 9.62 13.03 3.37
C GLU A 491 8.73 13.70 2.31
N LEU A 492 7.73 12.97 1.80
CA LEU A 492 6.99 13.35 0.59
C LEU A 492 5.62 13.95 0.89
N LEU A 493 5.47 15.23 0.58
CA LEU A 493 4.27 16.04 0.77
C LEU A 493 3.38 15.96 -0.48
N LYS A 494 2.29 15.18 -0.40
CA LYS A 494 1.38 14.98 -1.54
C LYS A 494 0.68 16.26 -2.02
N PRO A 495 0.36 16.40 -3.32
CA PRO A 495 -0.62 17.37 -3.78
C PRO A 495 -1.98 17.13 -3.09
N LEU A 496 -2.71 18.21 -2.81
CA LEU A 496 -4.07 18.18 -2.27
C LEU A 496 -4.96 19.15 -3.03
N ASP A 497 -6.19 18.75 -3.33
CA ASP A 497 -7.17 19.67 -3.91
C ASP A 497 -7.61 20.74 -2.88
N SER A 498 -8.20 21.82 -3.39
CA SER A 498 -8.65 22.98 -2.59
C SER A 498 -9.74 22.67 -1.52
N SER A 499 -10.35 21.48 -1.53
CA SER A 499 -11.26 21.00 -0.48
C SER A 499 -10.54 20.10 0.53
N ALA A 500 -9.67 19.21 0.07
CA ALA A 500 -8.83 18.36 0.92
C ALA A 500 -7.87 19.20 1.78
N LEU A 501 -7.24 20.22 1.18
CA LEU A 501 -6.36 21.17 1.86
C LEU A 501 -7.09 21.94 2.98
N LYS A 502 -8.30 22.47 2.69
CA LYS A 502 -9.16 23.14 3.70
C LYS A 502 -9.59 22.17 4.81
N SER A 503 -9.87 20.91 4.47
CA SER A 503 -10.20 19.86 5.44
C SER A 503 -9.01 19.52 6.35
N HIS A 504 -7.80 19.46 5.79
CA HIS A 504 -6.56 19.24 6.53
C HIS A 504 -6.27 20.39 7.51
N ILE A 505 -6.24 21.63 7.02
CA ILE A 505 -6.02 22.83 7.85
C ILE A 505 -7.07 22.95 8.97
N LYS A 506 -8.33 22.59 8.71
CA LYS A 506 -9.38 22.52 9.75
C LYS A 506 -9.12 21.46 10.82
N LYS A 507 -8.51 20.32 10.48
CA LYS A 507 -8.07 19.29 11.46
C LYS A 507 -6.88 19.77 12.27
N GLY A 508 -5.86 20.33 11.62
CA GLY A 508 -4.67 20.90 12.28
C GLY A 508 -5.05 21.98 13.30
N ARG A 509 -5.95 22.90 12.92
CA ARG A 509 -6.50 23.89 13.84
C ARG A 509 -7.15 23.27 15.09
N ASN A 510 -7.96 22.23 14.91
CA ASN A 510 -8.62 21.58 16.03
C ASN A 510 -7.61 20.84 16.94
N LYS A 511 -6.57 20.20 16.37
CA LYS A 511 -5.46 19.60 17.12
C LYS A 511 -4.71 20.66 17.94
N ARG A 512 -4.33 21.78 17.30
CA ARG A 512 -3.67 22.93 17.93
C ARG A 512 -4.52 23.56 19.04
N ASN A 513 -5.82 23.77 18.82
CA ASN A 513 -6.72 24.33 19.84
C ASN A 513 -6.86 23.38 21.06
N ASN A 514 -6.91 22.06 20.85
CA ASN A 514 -6.95 21.10 21.96
C ASN A 514 -5.63 21.09 22.75
N MET A 515 -4.49 21.26 22.08
CA MET A 515 -3.18 21.43 22.75
C MET A 515 -3.09 22.76 23.51
N LEU A 516 -3.51 23.88 22.92
CA LEU A 516 -3.45 25.21 23.55
C LEU A 516 -4.45 25.40 24.70
N ASN A 517 -5.58 24.69 24.68
CA ASN A 517 -6.57 24.68 25.76
C ASN A 517 -6.32 23.57 26.80
N SER A 518 -5.25 22.79 26.67
CA SER A 518 -4.76 21.93 27.75
C SER A 518 -3.95 22.79 28.74
N PRO A 519 -4.11 22.62 30.06
CA PRO A 519 -3.35 23.41 31.02
C PRO A 519 -1.83 23.14 30.93
N PRO A 520 -0.96 24.09 31.33
CA PRO A 520 0.49 23.87 31.34
C PRO A 520 0.90 22.64 32.14
N ALA A 521 1.93 21.93 31.68
CA ALA A 521 2.46 20.74 32.35
C ALA A 521 3.26 21.09 33.61
N SER A 522 2.56 21.54 34.65
CA SER A 522 3.11 21.86 35.97
C SER A 522 2.07 21.55 37.06
N VAL A 523 2.54 20.97 38.17
CA VAL A 523 1.74 20.35 39.24
C VAL A 523 1.07 19.03 38.81
N TYR A 524 1.67 17.92 39.24
CA TYR A 524 0.99 16.62 39.27
C TYR A 524 -0.23 16.68 40.22
N PRO A 525 -1.43 16.28 39.78
CA PRO A 525 -2.54 16.05 40.72
C PRO A 525 -2.24 14.79 41.55
N GLN A 526 -2.01 14.95 42.86
CA GLN A 526 -1.84 13.82 43.76
C GLN A 526 -3.18 13.10 43.98
N SER A 527 -3.23 11.80 43.64
CA SER A 527 -4.35 10.87 43.89
C SER A 527 -5.66 11.23 43.16
N VAL A 528 -6.63 10.34 42.95
CA VAL A 528 -7.04 9.09 43.63
C VAL A 528 -7.52 8.10 42.53
N HIS A 529 -7.25 6.78 42.51
CA HIS A 529 -6.65 5.82 43.44
C HIS A 529 -5.48 5.03 42.80
N GLY A 530 -4.60 4.47 43.65
CA GLY A 530 -4.34 3.02 43.57
C GLY A 530 -3.48 2.48 42.43
N ARG A 531 -2.47 3.22 41.96
CA ARG A 531 -1.25 2.59 41.43
C ARG A 531 -0.07 3.05 42.27
N GLU A 532 0.70 2.08 42.78
CA GLU A 532 2.00 2.35 43.38
C GLU A 532 2.91 3.00 42.34
N GLU A 533 3.92 3.77 42.78
CA GLU A 533 5.05 4.05 41.90
C GLU A 533 5.73 2.71 41.58
N MET A 534 5.49 2.19 40.37
CA MET A 534 6.32 1.12 39.82
C MET A 534 7.72 1.69 39.70
N ASP A 535 8.56 1.40 40.70
CA ASP A 535 9.99 1.65 40.63
C ASP A 535 10.50 1.08 39.30
N ARG A 536 11.04 1.98 38.49
CA ARG A 536 11.39 1.75 37.08
C ARG A 536 12.48 0.71 36.92
N ASN A 537 13.10 0.29 38.02
CA ASN A 537 14.13 -0.74 38.08
C ASN A 537 13.65 -2.10 38.62
N GLN A 538 12.37 -2.31 38.96
CA GLN A 538 11.89 -3.60 39.51
C GLN A 538 12.14 -4.82 38.60
N ASP A 539 12.19 -4.63 37.28
CA ASP A 539 12.56 -5.70 36.32
C ASP A 539 14.01 -6.21 36.51
N TYR A 540 14.85 -5.43 37.21
CA TYR A 540 16.27 -5.69 37.46
C TYR A 540 16.56 -6.12 38.91
N ASP A 541 15.55 -6.18 39.79
CA ASP A 541 15.71 -6.72 41.14
C ASP A 541 15.74 -8.25 41.10
N LEU A 542 16.96 -8.83 41.13
CA LEU A 542 17.19 -10.27 41.12
C LEU A 542 16.60 -11.01 42.33
N ASN A 543 16.14 -10.30 43.37
CA ASN A 543 15.47 -10.90 44.53
C ASN A 543 13.96 -11.12 44.29
N ARG A 544 13.39 -10.51 43.25
CA ARG A 544 12.00 -10.68 42.81
C ARG A 544 11.97 -11.44 41.48
N PRO A 545 11.39 -12.65 41.39
CA PRO A 545 11.23 -13.34 40.12
C PRO A 545 10.50 -12.45 39.10
N VAL A 546 10.97 -12.43 37.84
CA VAL A 546 10.31 -11.68 36.76
C VAL A 546 8.83 -12.07 36.68
N GLY A 547 7.95 -11.12 37.01
CA GLY A 547 6.51 -11.34 37.09
C GLY A 547 5.92 -11.77 35.73
N PRO A 548 5.20 -12.89 35.65
CA PRO A 548 4.70 -13.43 34.39
C PRO A 548 3.44 -12.70 33.86
N VAL A 549 2.92 -13.20 32.73
CA VAL A 549 1.57 -12.99 32.17
C VAL A 549 1.14 -11.62 31.63
N GLN A 550 2.00 -10.59 31.47
CA GLN A 550 1.63 -9.43 30.64
C GLN A 550 2.78 -8.75 29.89
N GLY A 551 2.49 -8.30 28.66
CA GLY A 551 3.35 -7.50 27.79
C GLY A 551 4.72 -8.13 27.58
N MET A 552 5.77 -7.31 27.68
CA MET A 552 7.17 -7.73 27.46
C MET A 552 7.63 -8.91 28.33
N ARG A 553 6.95 -9.17 29.46
CA ARG A 553 7.29 -10.24 30.42
C ARG A 553 6.67 -11.60 30.06
N GLN A 554 5.70 -11.62 29.13
CA GLN A 554 5.11 -12.85 28.62
C GLN A 554 6.08 -13.59 27.67
N GLY A 555 6.17 -14.92 27.80
CA GLY A 555 6.86 -15.77 26.81
C GLY A 555 8.32 -15.37 26.57
N LEU A 556 9.12 -15.26 27.63
CA LEU A 556 10.54 -14.90 27.52
C LEU A 556 11.34 -16.00 26.80
N THR A 557 12.25 -15.59 25.93
CA THR A 557 13.22 -16.49 25.27
C THR A 557 14.09 -17.16 26.33
N SER A 558 14.18 -18.49 26.37
CA SER A 558 14.91 -19.18 27.44
C SER A 558 16.43 -19.11 27.28
N TYR A 559 17.05 -18.12 27.91
CA TYR A 559 18.52 -18.04 28.09
C TYR A 559 19.00 -18.63 29.43
N GLY A 560 18.13 -19.33 30.17
CA GLY A 560 18.41 -19.84 31.52
C GLY A 560 18.23 -18.81 32.65
N ASP A 561 18.27 -17.52 32.34
CA ASP A 561 18.01 -16.40 33.26
C ASP A 561 16.85 -15.54 32.72
N ALA A 562 15.75 -15.44 33.49
CA ALA A 562 14.58 -14.66 33.12
C ALA A 562 14.82 -13.13 33.14
N HIS A 563 15.65 -12.63 34.05
CA HIS A 563 15.99 -11.19 34.13
C HIS A 563 16.86 -10.79 32.95
N PHE A 564 17.88 -11.57 32.62
CA PHE A 564 18.66 -11.37 31.39
C PHE A 564 17.79 -11.45 30.14
N SER A 565 16.85 -12.40 30.09
CA SER A 565 15.93 -12.55 28.95
C SER A 565 15.02 -11.34 28.75
N LEU A 566 14.50 -10.77 29.84
CA LEU A 566 13.70 -9.54 29.80
C LEU A 566 14.56 -8.31 29.49
N PHE A 567 15.74 -8.19 30.11
CA PHE A 567 16.71 -7.13 29.85
C PHE A 567 17.08 -7.08 28.37
N LEU A 568 17.47 -8.21 27.78
CA LEU A 568 17.88 -8.30 26.37
C LEU A 568 16.73 -7.92 25.42
N ARG A 569 15.51 -8.39 25.70
CA ARG A 569 14.30 -8.00 24.96
C ARG A 569 14.04 -6.49 25.03
N LYS A 570 14.15 -5.89 26.22
CA LYS A 570 13.98 -4.45 26.43
C LYS A 570 15.10 -3.63 25.75
N VAL A 571 16.35 -4.12 25.73
CA VAL A 571 17.47 -3.49 25.01
C VAL A 571 17.20 -3.45 23.51
N PHE A 572 16.83 -4.58 22.88
CA PHE A 572 16.60 -4.60 21.43
C PHE A 572 15.41 -3.73 21.00
N ILE A 573 14.27 -3.76 21.71
CA ILE A 573 13.13 -2.95 21.30
C ILE A 573 13.30 -1.45 21.60
N LYS A 574 14.18 -1.06 22.55
CA LYS A 574 14.57 0.34 22.74
C LYS A 574 15.28 0.94 21.52
N ALA A 575 15.86 0.14 20.63
CA ALA A 575 16.40 0.62 19.35
C ALA A 575 15.32 1.20 18.43
N LEU A 576 14.03 0.93 18.68
CA LEU A 576 12.88 1.56 18.01
C LEU A 576 12.37 2.82 18.74
N GLY A 577 13.10 3.34 19.74
CA GLY A 577 12.78 4.58 20.46
C GLY A 577 11.76 4.46 21.60
N TYR A 578 11.35 3.25 22.00
CA TYR A 578 10.37 3.07 23.08
C TYR A 578 10.92 3.39 24.47
N SER A 579 10.14 4.15 25.26
CA SER A 579 10.42 4.46 26.66
C SER A 579 10.03 3.31 27.60
N GLU A 580 10.58 3.31 28.82
CA GLU A 580 10.19 2.35 29.87
C GLU A 580 8.69 2.40 30.21
N ASP A 581 8.07 3.59 30.20
CA ASP A 581 6.62 3.72 30.36
C ASP A 581 5.88 2.97 29.26
N ALA A 582 6.25 3.17 27.98
CA ALA A 582 5.61 2.48 26.87
C ALA A 582 5.78 0.94 26.98
N LEU A 583 6.96 0.46 27.37
CA LEU A 583 7.27 -0.96 27.54
C LEU A 583 6.63 -1.60 28.78
N SER A 584 6.08 -0.80 29.70
CA SER A 584 5.32 -1.27 30.86
C SER A 584 3.83 -1.52 30.56
N ARG A 585 3.31 -0.99 29.44
CA ARG A 585 1.89 -1.05 29.07
C ARG A 585 1.49 -2.40 28.47
N PRO A 586 0.21 -2.79 28.54
CA PRO A 586 -0.31 -3.95 27.81
C PRO A 586 -0.13 -3.80 26.30
N ILE A 587 0.21 -4.90 25.63
CA ILE A 587 0.62 -4.92 24.23
C ILE A 587 -0.49 -5.49 23.35
N VAL A 588 -1.04 -4.66 22.47
CA VAL A 588 -1.92 -5.09 21.40
C VAL A 588 -1.11 -5.37 20.14
N GLY A 589 -1.07 -6.64 19.76
CA GLY A 589 -0.56 -7.07 18.46
C GLY A 589 -1.50 -6.65 17.33
N ILE A 590 -0.97 -6.25 16.18
CA ILE A 590 -1.77 -5.95 14.99
C ILE A 590 -1.23 -6.81 13.83
N VAL A 591 -2.02 -7.78 13.38
CA VAL A 591 -1.59 -8.65 12.27
C VAL A 591 -1.69 -7.88 10.96
N ASN A 592 -0.54 -7.62 10.35
CA ASN A 592 -0.38 -6.87 9.12
C ASN A 592 -0.34 -7.85 7.93
N THR A 593 -1.36 -7.79 7.06
CA THR A 593 -1.47 -8.63 5.86
C THR A 593 -1.40 -7.79 4.57
N TYR A 594 -0.76 -6.63 4.60
CA TYR A 594 -0.53 -5.80 3.42
C TYR A 594 0.40 -6.50 2.41
N SER A 595 0.12 -6.33 1.12
CA SER A 595 1.02 -6.73 0.02
C SER A 595 0.63 -6.01 -1.26
N SER A 596 1.62 -5.63 -2.08
CA SER A 596 1.37 -5.08 -3.42
C SER A 596 0.72 -6.09 -4.37
N PHE A 597 0.80 -7.40 -4.07
CA PHE A 597 0.06 -8.47 -4.75
C PHE A 597 -1.33 -8.73 -4.12
N ASN A 598 -1.81 -7.87 -3.21
CA ASN A 598 -3.13 -8.00 -2.59
C ASN A 598 -3.88 -6.65 -2.61
N PRO A 599 -4.47 -6.25 -3.75
CA PRO A 599 -5.22 -4.99 -3.86
C PRO A 599 -6.44 -4.92 -2.93
N CYS A 600 -6.99 -6.07 -2.52
CA CYS A 600 -8.05 -6.14 -1.50
C CYS A 600 -7.60 -5.63 -0.11
N HIS A 601 -6.29 -5.50 0.11
CA HIS A 601 -5.64 -5.11 1.34
C HIS A 601 -4.90 -3.75 1.23
N ALA A 602 -5.09 -3.02 0.13
CA ALA A 602 -4.34 -1.78 -0.15
C ALA A 602 -4.57 -0.65 0.90
N ASN A 603 -5.66 -0.66 1.67
CA ASN A 603 -5.90 0.30 2.74
C ASN A 603 -5.31 -0.09 4.11
N ILE A 604 -4.69 -1.27 4.27
CA ILE A 604 -4.20 -1.77 5.57
C ILE A 604 -3.30 -0.78 6.33
N PRO A 605 -2.35 -0.04 5.72
CA PRO A 605 -1.56 0.95 6.46
C PRO A 605 -2.42 1.97 7.21
N GLN A 606 -3.49 2.48 6.58
CA GLN A 606 -4.43 3.43 7.19
C GLN A 606 -5.25 2.80 8.33
N LEU A 607 -5.49 1.48 8.25
CA LEU A 607 -6.17 0.71 9.30
C LEU A 607 -5.25 0.47 10.50
N ILE A 608 -3.98 0.14 10.25
CA ILE A 608 -2.95 -0.01 11.29
C ILE A 608 -2.79 1.31 12.05
N ASP A 609 -2.67 2.45 11.36
CA ASP A 609 -2.60 3.76 12.00
C ASP A 609 -3.85 4.09 12.83
N ALA A 610 -5.03 3.68 12.38
CA ALA A 610 -6.27 3.85 13.13
C ALA A 610 -6.35 2.96 14.37
N VAL A 611 -5.98 1.69 14.26
CA VAL A 611 -5.89 0.77 15.40
C VAL A 611 -4.85 1.25 16.41
N LYS A 612 -3.66 1.70 15.95
CA LYS A 612 -2.60 2.28 16.79
C LYS A 612 -3.13 3.46 17.61
N ARG A 613 -3.85 4.42 17.00
CA ARG A 613 -4.51 5.51 17.75
C ARG A 613 -5.46 4.98 18.82
N GLY A 614 -6.34 4.04 18.46
CA GLY A 614 -7.32 3.46 19.39
C GLY A 614 -6.69 2.81 20.62
N VAL A 615 -5.66 1.98 20.39
CA VAL A 615 -4.88 1.32 21.47
C VAL A 615 -4.17 2.33 22.36
N GLN A 616 -3.50 3.33 21.75
CA GLN A 616 -2.73 4.34 22.48
C GLN A 616 -3.63 5.25 23.33
N LEU A 617 -4.79 5.67 22.80
CA LEU A 617 -5.80 6.45 23.52
C LEU A 617 -6.43 5.66 24.69
N ALA A 618 -6.53 4.34 24.56
CA ALA A 618 -6.97 3.45 25.65
C ALA A 618 -5.83 3.08 26.64
N GLY A 619 -4.61 3.59 26.45
CA GLY A 619 -3.48 3.43 27.37
C GLY A 619 -2.56 2.22 27.10
N GLY A 620 -2.73 1.51 25.99
CA GLY A 620 -1.86 0.39 25.59
C GLY A 620 -0.63 0.79 24.76
N LEU A 621 0.18 -0.21 24.43
CA LEU A 621 1.21 -0.17 23.39
C LEU A 621 0.72 -0.99 22.18
N ALA A 622 0.86 -0.44 20.97
CA ALA A 622 0.45 -1.10 19.73
C ALA A 622 1.67 -1.49 18.89
N ILE A 623 1.79 -2.78 18.55
CA ILE A 623 2.88 -3.32 17.73
C ILE A 623 2.28 -4.11 16.58
N ASP A 624 2.51 -3.69 15.33
CA ASP A 624 2.14 -4.47 14.16
C ASP A 624 3.24 -5.47 13.76
N PHE A 625 2.82 -6.64 13.29
CA PHE A 625 3.72 -7.70 12.82
C PHE A 625 3.10 -8.40 11.60
N PRO A 626 3.91 -8.84 10.62
CA PRO A 626 3.40 -9.45 9.39
C PRO A 626 2.90 -10.88 9.60
N THR A 627 1.91 -11.27 8.81
CA THR A 627 1.64 -12.67 8.42
C THR A 627 1.42 -12.75 6.90
N ILE A 628 1.49 -13.94 6.30
CA ILE A 628 1.46 -14.09 4.83
C ILE A 628 0.15 -13.54 4.23
N SER A 629 0.29 -12.73 3.17
CA SER A 629 -0.85 -12.10 2.50
C SER A 629 -1.37 -12.96 1.35
N LEU A 630 -2.67 -13.29 1.37
CA LEU A 630 -3.31 -14.13 0.34
C LEU A 630 -4.31 -13.33 -0.50
N HIS A 631 -4.15 -13.36 -1.83
CA HIS A 631 -5.12 -12.82 -2.79
C HIS A 631 -5.63 -13.91 -3.74
N GLU A 632 -6.94 -13.93 -4.01
CA GLU A 632 -7.59 -15.01 -4.78
C GLU A 632 -6.99 -15.19 -6.17
N SER A 633 -6.79 -14.09 -6.91
CA SER A 633 -6.37 -14.10 -8.32
C SER A 633 -4.86 -14.17 -8.53
N PHE A 634 -4.05 -14.04 -7.48
CA PHE A 634 -2.57 -14.04 -7.58
C PHE A 634 -1.91 -15.26 -6.90
N ALA A 635 -2.66 -16.06 -6.15
CA ALA A 635 -2.15 -17.27 -5.51
C ALA A 635 -2.37 -18.52 -6.38
N ALA A 636 -1.27 -19.14 -6.85
CA ALA A 636 -1.30 -20.40 -7.61
C ALA A 636 -0.99 -21.61 -6.70
N PRO A 637 -1.65 -22.78 -6.88
CA PRO A 637 -2.72 -23.06 -7.84
C PRO A 637 -4.06 -22.39 -7.47
N THR A 638 -4.26 -22.07 -6.19
CA THR A 638 -5.39 -21.29 -5.68
C THR A 638 -5.06 -20.79 -4.27
N SER A 639 -5.64 -19.68 -3.83
CA SER A 639 -5.49 -19.14 -2.46
C SER A 639 -5.86 -20.14 -1.35
N MET A 640 -6.83 -21.02 -1.60
CA MET A 640 -7.31 -22.01 -0.61
C MET A 640 -6.23 -23.04 -0.25
N PHE A 641 -5.33 -23.35 -1.18
CA PHE A 641 -4.13 -24.16 -0.92
C PHE A 641 -3.26 -23.54 0.21
N LEU A 642 -3.23 -22.21 0.31
CA LEU A 642 -2.40 -21.47 1.26
C LEU A 642 -3.16 -21.04 2.53
N ARG A 643 -4.49 -21.24 2.62
CA ARG A 643 -5.29 -20.90 3.82
C ARG A 643 -4.71 -21.54 5.08
N ASN A 644 -4.39 -22.83 5.01
CA ASN A 644 -3.92 -23.60 6.16
C ASN A 644 -2.50 -23.16 6.57
N LEU A 645 -1.63 -22.79 5.61
CA LEU A 645 -0.33 -22.17 5.90
C LEU A 645 -0.47 -20.82 6.62
N MET A 646 -1.37 -19.95 6.15
CA MET A 646 -1.64 -18.66 6.80
C MET A 646 -2.24 -18.84 8.20
N SER A 647 -3.01 -19.92 8.41
CA SER A 647 -3.51 -20.30 9.74
C SER A 647 -2.35 -20.69 10.67
N MET A 648 -1.42 -21.53 10.22
CA MET A 648 -0.22 -21.90 11.02
C MET A 648 0.65 -20.69 11.33
N ASP A 649 0.91 -19.85 10.33
CA ASP A 649 1.71 -18.62 10.45
C ASP A 649 1.08 -17.64 11.46
N THR A 650 -0.25 -17.44 11.37
CA THR A 650 -0.98 -16.60 12.34
C THR A 650 -1.00 -17.23 13.74
N GLU A 651 -1.19 -18.54 13.85
CA GLU A 651 -1.22 -19.29 15.11
C GLU A 651 0.11 -19.17 15.88
N GLU A 652 1.23 -19.48 15.22
CA GLU A 652 2.55 -19.44 15.84
C GLU A 652 3.05 -18.02 16.10
N MET A 653 2.77 -17.05 15.21
CA MET A 653 3.14 -15.66 15.46
C MET A 653 2.35 -15.05 16.63
N ILE A 654 1.08 -15.42 16.84
CA ILE A 654 0.32 -14.99 18.03
C ILE A 654 0.88 -15.63 19.31
N ARG A 655 1.29 -16.91 19.27
CA ARG A 655 1.91 -17.60 20.41
C ARG A 655 3.28 -17.00 20.78
N ALA A 656 4.16 -16.85 19.79
CA ALA A 656 5.57 -16.47 19.99
C ALA A 656 5.77 -15.00 20.40
N GLN A 657 4.89 -14.09 19.98
CA GLN A 657 5.04 -12.66 20.28
C GLN A 657 4.52 -12.29 21.68
N PRO A 658 5.12 -11.28 22.37
CA PRO A 658 4.71 -10.81 23.70
C PRO A 658 3.45 -9.92 23.65
N VAL A 659 2.39 -10.41 23.00
CA VAL A 659 1.11 -9.72 22.79
C VAL A 659 0.04 -10.24 23.75
N ASP A 660 -0.74 -9.33 24.32
CA ASP A 660 -1.79 -9.61 25.32
C ASP A 660 -3.19 -9.73 24.68
N ALA A 661 -3.42 -9.00 23.58
CA ALA A 661 -4.53 -9.22 22.65
C ALA A 661 -4.05 -8.95 21.22
N VAL A 662 -4.77 -9.44 20.22
CA VAL A 662 -4.38 -9.29 18.80
C VAL A 662 -5.54 -8.85 17.92
N VAL A 663 -5.36 -7.71 17.24
CA VAL A 663 -6.25 -7.23 16.18
C VAL A 663 -5.86 -7.91 14.87
N LEU A 664 -6.80 -8.71 14.35
CA LEU A 664 -6.61 -9.50 13.13
C LEU A 664 -7.11 -8.71 11.92
N ILE A 665 -6.19 -8.07 11.18
CA ILE A 665 -6.53 -7.34 9.96
C ILE A 665 -6.50 -8.27 8.75
N GLY A 666 -7.65 -8.48 8.15
CA GLY A 666 -7.82 -9.31 6.95
C GLY A 666 -8.89 -8.74 6.02
N GLY A 667 -9.33 -9.52 5.04
CA GLY A 667 -10.47 -9.14 4.20
C GLY A 667 -10.61 -9.99 2.94
N CYS A 668 -9.52 -10.21 2.20
CA CYS A 668 -9.55 -11.05 1.01
C CYS A 668 -9.96 -12.49 1.38
N ASP A 669 -10.77 -13.11 0.53
CA ASP A 669 -11.55 -14.34 0.73
C ASP A 669 -11.05 -15.35 1.78
N LYS A 670 -9.77 -15.73 1.73
CA LYS A 670 -9.20 -16.81 2.57
C LYS A 670 -8.42 -16.31 3.80
N THR A 671 -8.16 -15.00 3.91
CA THR A 671 -7.37 -14.40 5.00
C THR A 671 -8.12 -14.41 6.32
N THR A 672 -9.37 -13.93 6.31
CA THR A 672 -10.26 -13.88 7.47
C THR A 672 -10.49 -15.25 8.14
N PRO A 673 -10.85 -16.34 7.42
CA PRO A 673 -10.98 -17.64 8.05
C PRO A 673 -9.64 -18.20 8.54
N ALA A 674 -8.52 -17.99 7.82
CA ALA A 674 -7.20 -18.44 8.27
C ALA A 674 -6.78 -17.76 9.60
N GLN A 675 -7.01 -16.46 9.73
CA GLN A 675 -6.72 -15.70 10.94
C GLN A 675 -7.60 -16.15 12.13
N LEU A 676 -8.88 -16.41 11.90
CA LEU A 676 -9.76 -16.93 12.95
C LEU A 676 -9.39 -18.36 13.37
N MET A 677 -9.06 -19.24 12.41
CA MET A 677 -8.58 -20.61 12.70
C MET A 677 -7.32 -20.58 13.58
N GLY A 678 -6.29 -19.84 13.16
CA GLY A 678 -5.03 -19.74 13.92
C GLY A 678 -5.19 -18.99 15.25
N GLY A 679 -6.07 -17.98 15.31
CA GLY A 679 -6.35 -17.23 16.53
C GLY A 679 -7.12 -18.05 17.58
N ILE A 680 -8.07 -18.90 17.18
CA ILE A 680 -8.71 -19.87 18.08
C ILE A 680 -7.68 -20.85 18.64
N SER A 681 -6.81 -21.41 17.79
CA SER A 681 -5.78 -22.35 18.23
C SER A 681 -4.71 -21.69 19.13
N ALA A 682 -4.34 -20.43 18.88
CA ALA A 682 -3.40 -19.67 19.71
C ALA A 682 -4.01 -19.19 21.05
N ASN A 683 -5.33 -19.08 21.12
CA ASN A 683 -6.14 -18.78 22.31
C ASN A 683 -5.70 -17.58 23.18
N LYS A 684 -5.21 -16.52 22.53
CA LYS A 684 -5.13 -15.18 23.13
C LYS A 684 -6.40 -14.39 22.76
N PRO A 685 -6.81 -13.36 23.52
CA PRO A 685 -7.90 -12.47 23.14
C PRO A 685 -7.69 -11.91 21.72
N ILE A 686 -8.65 -12.16 20.83
CA ILE A 686 -8.57 -11.78 19.41
C ILE A 686 -9.86 -11.08 18.97
N LEU A 687 -9.71 -10.10 18.08
CA LEU A 687 -10.82 -9.39 17.46
C LEU A 687 -10.49 -9.00 16.02
N HIS A 688 -11.47 -9.11 15.13
CA HIS A 688 -11.24 -8.95 13.70
C HIS A 688 -11.57 -7.54 13.20
N LEU A 689 -10.72 -7.06 12.29
CA LEU A 689 -10.94 -5.87 11.49
C LEU A 689 -10.83 -6.24 10.00
N VAL A 690 -11.93 -6.14 9.26
CA VAL A 690 -11.88 -6.32 7.79
C VAL A 690 -11.50 -5.02 7.09
N THR A 691 -10.79 -5.14 5.96
CA THR A 691 -10.43 -4.00 5.10
C THR A 691 -11.64 -3.25 4.57
N GLY A 692 -12.73 -3.97 4.32
CA GLY A 692 -14.01 -3.47 3.84
C GLY A 692 -14.20 -3.68 2.32
N PRO A 693 -15.44 -3.64 1.83
CA PRO A 693 -15.75 -3.82 0.42
C PRO A 693 -15.34 -2.61 -0.43
N MET A 694 -15.04 -2.87 -1.70
CA MET A 694 -15.00 -1.87 -2.77
C MET A 694 -16.37 -1.20 -2.95
N MET A 695 -16.39 0.00 -3.53
CA MET A 695 -17.59 0.60 -4.10
C MET A 695 -17.75 0.18 -5.57
N PRO A 696 -18.99 0.07 -6.11
CA PRO A 696 -19.20 -0.24 -7.52
C PRO A 696 -18.74 0.90 -8.44
N GLY A 697 -18.29 0.55 -9.65
CA GLY A 697 -18.02 1.47 -10.75
C GLY A 697 -19.23 1.65 -11.66
N SER A 698 -19.01 2.24 -12.85
CA SER A 698 -20.08 2.60 -13.78
C SER A 698 -19.69 2.30 -15.22
N HIS A 699 -20.54 1.57 -15.94
CA HIS A 699 -20.43 1.39 -17.39
C HIS A 699 -21.76 1.78 -18.05
N ARG A 700 -21.73 2.74 -18.98
CA ARG A 700 -22.93 3.34 -19.63
C ARG A 700 -24.05 3.75 -18.65
N GLY A 701 -23.69 4.16 -17.43
CA GLY A 701 -24.62 4.54 -16.37
C GLY A 701 -25.16 3.38 -15.51
N ALA A 702 -24.92 2.12 -15.90
CA ALA A 702 -25.22 0.97 -15.07
C ALA A 702 -24.12 0.75 -14.02
N ARG A 703 -24.50 0.48 -12.77
CA ARG A 703 -23.56 0.10 -11.70
C ARG A 703 -22.99 -1.28 -11.97
N ILE A 704 -21.66 -1.40 -12.04
CA ILE A 704 -20.93 -2.67 -12.16
C ILE A 704 -19.95 -2.84 -11.00
N GLY A 705 -19.63 -4.08 -10.64
CA GLY A 705 -18.63 -4.33 -9.60
C GLY A 705 -17.95 -5.68 -9.73
N ALA A 706 -16.76 -5.76 -9.14
CA ALA A 706 -15.89 -6.91 -9.20
C ALA A 706 -16.59 -8.22 -8.81
N CYS A 707 -16.04 -9.31 -9.32
CA CYS A 707 -16.35 -10.69 -8.98
C CYS A 707 -17.69 -11.21 -9.58
N THR A 708 -18.86 -10.62 -9.31
CA THR A 708 -20.11 -11.07 -9.97
C THR A 708 -20.22 -10.57 -11.41
N ASP A 709 -20.04 -9.27 -11.65
CA ASP A 709 -20.22 -8.74 -13.00
C ASP A 709 -19.06 -9.10 -13.93
N CYS A 710 -17.86 -9.33 -13.38
CA CYS A 710 -16.77 -10.01 -14.09
C CYS A 710 -17.25 -11.31 -14.76
N ARG A 711 -18.01 -12.14 -14.03
CA ARG A 711 -18.47 -13.45 -14.52
C ARG A 711 -19.60 -13.34 -15.52
N ASN A 712 -20.55 -12.42 -15.28
CA ASN A 712 -21.67 -12.18 -16.18
C ASN A 712 -21.20 -11.56 -17.52
N ASN A 713 -20.35 -10.53 -17.48
CA ASN A 713 -19.84 -9.87 -18.68
C ASN A 713 -18.91 -10.80 -19.48
N TRP A 714 -18.04 -11.56 -18.81
CA TRP A 714 -17.21 -12.58 -19.50
C TRP A 714 -18.05 -13.70 -20.13
N ALA A 715 -19.17 -14.09 -19.52
CA ALA A 715 -20.11 -15.03 -20.12
C ALA A 715 -20.83 -14.43 -21.35
N SER A 716 -21.22 -13.16 -21.30
CA SER A 716 -21.83 -12.43 -22.43
C SER A 716 -20.85 -12.27 -23.60
N TYR A 717 -19.59 -11.92 -23.32
CA TYR A 717 -18.51 -11.87 -24.30
C TYR A 717 -18.28 -13.24 -24.95
N ARG A 718 -18.19 -14.32 -24.15
CA ARG A 718 -18.13 -15.70 -24.69
C ARG A 718 -19.35 -16.08 -25.52
N ALA A 719 -20.54 -15.58 -25.20
CA ALA A 719 -21.75 -15.82 -25.98
C ALA A 719 -21.81 -15.03 -27.31
N GLY A 720 -20.87 -14.12 -27.57
CA GLY A 720 -20.90 -13.22 -28.74
C GLY A 720 -21.91 -12.07 -28.60
N ALA A 721 -22.37 -11.78 -27.38
CA ALA A 721 -23.34 -10.71 -27.08
C ALA A 721 -22.69 -9.39 -26.62
N MET A 722 -21.36 -9.31 -26.71
CA MET A 722 -20.49 -8.22 -26.27
C MET A 722 -19.19 -8.31 -27.08
N ASP A 723 -18.63 -7.19 -27.53
CA ASP A 723 -17.41 -7.13 -28.34
C ASP A 723 -16.14 -6.97 -27.47
N ILE A 724 -14.97 -6.91 -28.11
CA ILE A 724 -13.67 -6.88 -27.41
C ILE A 724 -13.38 -5.48 -26.82
N GLU A 725 -13.89 -4.43 -27.45
CA GLU A 725 -13.87 -3.05 -26.99
C GLU A 725 -14.72 -2.86 -25.73
N GLU A 726 -15.93 -3.43 -25.68
CA GLU A 726 -16.85 -3.34 -24.56
C GLU A 726 -16.38 -4.12 -23.34
N ILE A 727 -15.90 -5.36 -23.50
CA ILE A 727 -15.30 -6.10 -22.36
C ILE A 727 -14.01 -5.40 -21.86
N GLY A 728 -13.27 -4.74 -22.74
CA GLY A 728 -12.13 -3.88 -22.39
C GLY A 728 -12.54 -2.66 -21.56
N MET A 729 -13.53 -1.90 -22.02
CA MET A 729 -14.09 -0.75 -21.26
C MET A 729 -14.70 -1.15 -19.92
N ILE A 730 -15.23 -2.37 -19.80
CA ILE A 730 -15.74 -2.92 -18.54
C ILE A 730 -14.62 -3.27 -17.57
N ASN A 731 -13.47 -3.77 -18.06
CA ASN A 731 -12.32 -4.15 -17.23
C ASN A 731 -11.82 -3.00 -16.34
N GLU A 732 -11.70 -1.79 -16.91
CA GLU A 732 -11.21 -0.58 -16.23
C GLU A 732 -12.13 -0.09 -15.09
N GLU A 733 -13.42 -0.43 -15.13
CA GLU A 733 -14.45 0.09 -14.22
C GLU A 733 -14.99 -0.98 -13.23
N LEU A 734 -14.53 -2.23 -13.32
CA LEU A 734 -14.97 -3.33 -12.42
C LEU A 734 -14.42 -3.20 -10.99
N ALA A 735 -13.23 -2.60 -10.80
CA ALA A 735 -12.55 -2.50 -9.51
C ALA A 735 -12.02 -1.08 -9.22
N PRO A 736 -12.91 -0.05 -9.14
CA PRO A 736 -12.52 1.37 -9.15
C PRO A 736 -11.94 1.90 -7.83
N THR A 737 -11.91 1.09 -6.77
CA THR A 737 -11.49 1.48 -5.41
C THR A 737 -10.76 0.34 -4.73
N ALA A 738 -9.90 0.63 -3.74
CA ALA A 738 -9.38 -0.38 -2.82
C ALA A 738 -10.52 -1.07 -2.03
N GLY A 739 -10.28 -2.31 -1.59
CA GLY A 739 -11.23 -3.11 -0.79
C GLY A 739 -11.51 -4.49 -1.39
N THR A 740 -12.36 -5.28 -0.75
CA THR A 740 -12.77 -6.63 -1.18
C THR A 740 -13.95 -6.61 -2.18
N CYS A 741 -14.29 -7.74 -2.82
CA CYS A 741 -15.44 -7.85 -3.73
C CYS A 741 -16.69 -7.13 -3.17
N GLY A 742 -17.19 -6.10 -3.85
CA GLY A 742 -18.31 -5.25 -3.39
C GLY A 742 -19.70 -5.92 -3.37
N VAL A 743 -19.74 -7.26 -3.42
CA VAL A 743 -20.94 -8.11 -3.53
C VAL A 743 -20.94 -9.14 -2.39
N MET A 744 -21.95 -10.02 -2.29
CA MET A 744 -21.99 -11.07 -1.26
C MET A 744 -21.10 -12.29 -1.61
N GLY A 745 -19.82 -12.00 -1.88
CA GLY A 745 -18.74 -12.98 -2.06
C GLY A 745 -18.22 -13.53 -0.72
N THR A 746 -17.16 -14.34 -0.75
CA THR A 746 -16.64 -14.98 0.48
C THR A 746 -16.10 -13.96 1.47
N ALA A 747 -15.31 -12.97 1.01
CA ALA A 747 -14.87 -11.85 1.84
C ALA A 747 -16.01 -11.21 2.67
N SER A 748 -17.09 -10.78 1.98
CA SER A 748 -18.28 -10.17 2.59
C SER A 748 -19.05 -11.15 3.48
N THR A 749 -19.16 -12.42 3.05
CA THR A 749 -19.81 -13.49 3.84
C THR A 749 -19.07 -13.72 5.15
N MET A 750 -17.74 -13.84 5.12
CA MET A 750 -16.91 -14.05 6.30
C MET A 750 -16.91 -12.82 7.22
N ALA A 751 -16.97 -11.60 6.67
CA ALA A 751 -17.13 -10.38 7.45
C ALA A 751 -18.48 -10.35 8.21
N CYS A 752 -19.57 -10.80 7.57
CA CYS A 752 -20.89 -10.90 8.22
C CYS A 752 -20.92 -12.03 9.27
N ILE A 753 -20.31 -13.18 8.96
CA ILE A 753 -20.13 -14.32 9.89
C ILE A 753 -19.38 -13.88 11.15
N LEU A 754 -18.33 -13.07 11.04
CA LEU A 754 -17.60 -12.57 12.21
C LEU A 754 -18.47 -11.74 13.16
N VAL A 755 -19.44 -10.98 12.64
CA VAL A 755 -20.42 -10.28 13.49
C VAL A 755 -21.41 -11.27 14.09
N GLY A 756 -21.88 -12.27 13.33
CA GLY A 756 -22.75 -13.34 13.85
C GLY A 756 -22.11 -14.22 14.92
N LEU A 757 -20.79 -14.43 14.86
CA LEU A 757 -19.97 -15.09 15.89
C LEU A 757 -19.70 -14.21 17.13
N GLY A 758 -20.03 -12.91 17.10
CA GLY A 758 -19.67 -11.96 18.16
C GLY A 758 -18.20 -11.49 18.12
N MET A 759 -17.43 -11.81 17.07
CA MET A 759 -15.99 -11.56 16.92
C MET A 759 -15.63 -10.21 16.24
N MET A 760 -16.63 -9.38 15.97
CA MET A 760 -16.50 -8.06 15.32
C MET A 760 -17.66 -7.13 15.76
N PRO A 761 -17.45 -5.81 15.92
CA PRO A 761 -18.54 -4.87 16.21
C PRO A 761 -19.59 -4.85 15.09
N LEU A 762 -20.86 -4.60 15.41
CA LEU A 762 -21.99 -4.68 14.46
C LEU A 762 -21.75 -3.90 13.14
N LYS A 763 -21.20 -2.69 13.23
CA LYS A 763 -20.91 -1.81 12.09
C LYS A 763 -19.70 -2.26 11.25
N GLY A 764 -18.93 -3.24 11.73
CA GLY A 764 -17.63 -3.65 11.21
C GLY A 764 -17.66 -4.39 9.87
N ALA A 765 -18.73 -5.10 9.55
CA ALA A 765 -18.77 -5.92 8.32
C ALA A 765 -18.90 -5.09 7.04
N SER A 766 -19.85 -4.15 6.99
CA SER A 766 -20.32 -3.55 5.72
C SER A 766 -19.67 -2.23 5.31
N ALA A 767 -19.03 -1.48 6.23
CA ALA A 767 -18.48 -0.15 5.93
C ALA A 767 -17.43 -0.18 4.78
N PRO A 768 -17.63 0.53 3.66
CA PRO A 768 -16.71 0.47 2.51
C PRO A 768 -15.26 0.82 2.87
N ALA A 769 -14.30 0.20 2.18
CA ALA A 769 -12.88 0.30 2.49
C ALA A 769 -12.32 1.74 2.45
N VAL A 770 -12.85 2.57 1.55
CA VAL A 770 -12.50 3.99 1.39
C VAL A 770 -13.33 4.94 2.25
N SER A 771 -14.25 4.43 3.08
CA SER A 771 -15.13 5.26 3.91
C SER A 771 -14.44 5.76 5.18
N SER A 772 -14.77 6.97 5.63
CA SER A 772 -14.32 7.46 6.94
C SER A 772 -14.90 6.63 8.11
N ALA A 773 -15.99 5.90 7.89
CA ALA A 773 -16.56 4.97 8.86
C ALA A 773 -15.62 3.79 9.13
N ARG A 774 -14.99 3.20 8.09
CA ARG A 774 -14.00 2.13 8.22
C ARG A 774 -12.82 2.52 9.11
N LEU A 775 -12.34 3.76 9.01
CA LEU A 775 -11.27 4.27 9.89
C LEU A 775 -11.72 4.48 11.34
N ARG A 776 -12.97 4.92 11.58
CA ARG A 776 -13.52 5.00 12.95
C ARG A 776 -13.76 3.63 13.58
N ILE A 777 -14.18 2.65 12.78
CA ILE A 777 -14.30 1.25 13.22
C ILE A 777 -12.93 0.70 13.61
N ALA A 778 -11.88 0.93 12.80
CA ALA A 778 -10.52 0.50 13.12
C ALA A 778 -9.99 1.11 14.45
N GLU A 779 -10.27 2.40 14.68
CA GLU A 779 -9.93 3.09 15.93
C GLU A 779 -10.72 2.53 17.13
N GLN A 780 -12.03 2.26 16.96
CA GLN A 780 -12.86 1.59 17.96
C GLN A 780 -12.35 0.18 18.28
N THR A 781 -11.96 -0.61 17.26
CA THR A 781 -11.33 -1.93 17.44
C THR A 781 -10.04 -1.84 18.27
N GLY A 782 -9.19 -0.84 18.02
CA GLY A 782 -8.00 -0.59 18.84
C GLY A 782 -8.31 -0.35 20.33
N ALA A 783 -9.36 0.43 20.62
CA ALA A 783 -9.81 0.64 22.00
C ALA A 783 -10.44 -0.63 22.61
N THR A 784 -11.27 -1.36 21.85
CA THR A 784 -11.89 -2.63 22.29
C THR A 784 -10.85 -3.69 22.65
N ALA A 785 -9.71 -3.73 21.94
CA ALA A 785 -8.61 -4.64 22.26
C ALA A 785 -8.10 -4.48 23.71
N ILE A 786 -8.02 -3.24 24.20
CA ILE A 786 -7.60 -2.93 25.57
C ILE A 786 -8.70 -3.30 26.58
N SER A 787 -9.98 -3.07 26.25
CA SER A 787 -11.10 -3.55 27.07
C SER A 787 -11.13 -5.08 27.19
N MET A 788 -10.77 -5.81 26.13
CA MET A 788 -10.64 -7.27 26.17
C MET A 788 -9.51 -7.73 27.09
N ILE A 789 -8.35 -7.07 27.06
CA ILE A 789 -7.25 -7.35 27.99
C ILE A 789 -7.67 -7.13 29.45
N GLN A 790 -8.47 -6.09 29.71
CA GLN A 790 -9.00 -5.78 31.05
C GLN A 790 -10.04 -6.80 31.54
N ALA A 791 -10.82 -7.39 30.62
CA ALA A 791 -11.77 -8.47 30.94
C ALA A 791 -11.11 -9.85 31.12
N GLY A 792 -9.88 -10.03 30.60
CA GLY A 792 -9.05 -11.22 30.82
C GLY A 792 -9.56 -12.49 30.13
N GLU A 793 -9.38 -13.63 30.81
CA GLU A 793 -9.57 -14.98 30.25
C GLU A 793 -10.94 -15.22 29.60
N ALA A 794 -12.01 -14.58 30.10
CA ALA A 794 -13.37 -14.77 29.61
C ALA A 794 -13.57 -14.34 28.14
N LEU A 795 -12.73 -13.44 27.62
CA LEU A 795 -12.81 -12.97 26.22
C LEU A 795 -11.70 -13.57 25.32
N LYS A 796 -11.09 -14.67 25.76
CA LYS A 796 -10.33 -15.58 24.87
C LYS A 796 -11.28 -16.34 23.94
N PRO A 797 -10.88 -16.63 22.69
CA PRO A 797 -11.78 -17.20 21.69
C PRO A 797 -12.33 -18.57 22.10
N GLN A 798 -11.57 -19.42 22.80
CA GLN A 798 -12.05 -20.73 23.25
C GLN A 798 -13.06 -20.70 24.41
N ALA A 799 -13.18 -19.55 25.09
CA ALA A 799 -14.16 -19.31 26.16
C ALA A 799 -15.37 -18.50 25.68
N LEU A 800 -15.15 -17.57 24.73
CA LEU A 800 -16.15 -16.68 24.16
C LEU A 800 -17.03 -17.39 23.11
N LEU A 801 -16.44 -18.22 22.25
CA LEU A 801 -17.17 -18.89 21.17
C LEU A 801 -17.87 -20.16 21.69
N THR A 802 -19.19 -20.06 21.85
CA THR A 802 -20.04 -21.23 22.17
C THR A 802 -20.57 -21.88 20.89
N ARG A 803 -21.19 -23.06 21.03
CA ARG A 803 -21.91 -23.71 19.92
C ARG A 803 -22.97 -22.76 19.35
N GLU A 804 -23.66 -22.03 20.21
CA GLU A 804 -24.70 -21.06 19.91
C GLU A 804 -24.17 -19.86 19.08
N SER A 805 -22.94 -19.39 19.35
CA SER A 805 -22.26 -18.40 18.49
C SER A 805 -22.10 -18.90 17.05
N PHE A 806 -21.77 -20.19 16.87
CA PHE A 806 -21.69 -20.80 15.54
C PHE A 806 -23.07 -21.02 14.89
N LEU A 807 -24.11 -21.36 15.65
CA LEU A 807 -25.49 -21.43 15.12
C LEU A 807 -25.94 -20.04 14.62
N ASN A 808 -25.68 -18.97 15.37
CA ASN A 808 -25.92 -17.59 14.93
C ASN A 808 -25.18 -17.26 13.62
N ALA A 809 -23.91 -17.68 13.49
CA ALA A 809 -23.13 -17.48 12.28
C ALA A 809 -23.67 -18.24 11.06
N ILE A 810 -24.20 -19.45 11.26
CA ILE A 810 -24.85 -20.24 10.19
C ILE A 810 -26.22 -19.62 9.81
N THR A 811 -26.98 -19.12 10.78
CA THR A 811 -28.22 -18.35 10.53
C THR A 811 -27.91 -17.09 9.70
N VAL A 812 -26.87 -16.33 10.04
CA VAL A 812 -26.40 -15.20 9.23
C VAL A 812 -25.99 -15.63 7.82
N LEU A 813 -25.23 -16.72 7.66
CA LEU A 813 -24.82 -17.26 6.35
C LEU A 813 -26.03 -17.59 5.45
N GLN A 814 -27.08 -18.19 6.01
CA GLN A 814 -28.31 -18.51 5.27
C GLN A 814 -29.13 -17.24 4.95
N ALA A 815 -29.24 -16.31 5.91
CA ALA A 815 -30.02 -15.08 5.77
C ALA A 815 -29.44 -14.07 4.77
N ILE A 816 -28.11 -14.01 4.63
CA ILE A 816 -27.44 -13.22 3.60
C ILE A 816 -27.28 -13.97 2.26
N GLY A 817 -27.63 -15.26 2.21
CA GLY A 817 -27.40 -16.11 1.05
C GLY A 817 -25.93 -16.11 0.63
N GLY A 818 -25.03 -16.39 1.58
CA GLY A 818 -23.60 -16.16 1.42
C GLY A 818 -22.87 -17.08 0.42
N SER A 819 -21.54 -17.06 0.51
CA SER A 819 -20.64 -17.90 -0.27
C SER A 819 -20.67 -19.36 0.19
N THR A 820 -20.72 -20.34 -0.72
CA THR A 820 -20.62 -21.77 -0.33
C THR A 820 -19.28 -22.11 0.30
N ASN A 821 -18.21 -21.39 -0.08
CA ASN A 821 -16.90 -21.44 0.57
C ASN A 821 -16.99 -21.25 2.10
N ALA A 822 -17.96 -20.45 2.58
CA ALA A 822 -18.13 -20.20 4.00
C ALA A 822 -18.55 -21.45 4.78
N VAL A 823 -19.16 -22.45 4.15
CA VAL A 823 -19.41 -23.76 4.78
C VAL A 823 -18.08 -24.47 5.05
N VAL A 824 -17.22 -24.57 4.04
CA VAL A 824 -15.87 -25.17 4.16
C VAL A 824 -15.00 -24.39 5.17
N HIS A 825 -15.17 -23.07 5.24
CA HIS A 825 -14.49 -22.24 6.24
C HIS A 825 -15.03 -22.44 7.65
N LEU A 826 -16.36 -22.41 7.85
CA LEU A 826 -16.98 -22.64 9.16
C LEU A 826 -16.65 -24.03 9.70
N MET A 827 -16.70 -25.10 8.88
CA MET A 827 -16.33 -26.44 9.33
C MET A 827 -14.87 -26.50 9.82
N ALA A 828 -13.94 -25.83 9.15
CA ALA A 828 -12.55 -25.75 9.62
C ALA A 828 -12.42 -24.95 10.93
N ILE A 829 -13.09 -23.78 11.03
CA ILE A 829 -13.08 -22.93 12.23
C ILE A 829 -13.67 -23.70 13.44
N ILE A 830 -14.77 -24.43 13.25
CA ILE A 830 -15.40 -25.30 14.25
C ILE A 830 -14.44 -26.41 14.68
N ASN A 831 -13.76 -27.04 13.73
CA ASN A 831 -12.80 -28.12 14.00
C ASN A 831 -11.47 -27.63 14.63
N ARG A 832 -11.23 -26.33 14.76
CA ARG A 832 -10.19 -25.75 15.65
C ARG A 832 -10.65 -25.57 17.09
N HIS A 833 -11.94 -25.68 17.38
CA HIS A 833 -12.50 -25.30 18.67
C HIS A 833 -12.69 -26.54 19.58
N PRO A 834 -11.90 -26.70 20.66
CA PRO A 834 -11.85 -27.95 21.44
C PRO A 834 -13.16 -28.30 22.18
N HIS A 835 -14.10 -27.37 22.27
CA HIS A 835 -15.41 -27.57 22.91
C HIS A 835 -16.59 -27.57 21.93
N VAL A 836 -16.35 -27.39 20.62
CA VAL A 836 -17.42 -27.30 19.59
C VAL A 836 -17.17 -28.20 18.37
N ALA A 837 -15.92 -28.63 18.13
CA ALA A 837 -15.59 -29.66 17.15
C ALA A 837 -16.52 -30.90 17.27
N GLY A 838 -16.92 -31.46 16.12
CA GLY A 838 -17.89 -32.57 16.05
C GLY A 838 -19.36 -32.24 16.41
N SER A 839 -19.63 -31.17 17.16
CA SER A 839 -20.99 -30.83 17.64
C SER A 839 -21.90 -30.14 16.61
N ILE A 840 -21.35 -29.77 15.46
CA ILE A 840 -22.02 -29.14 14.33
C ILE A 840 -21.56 -29.86 13.06
N THR A 841 -22.50 -30.24 12.18
CA THR A 841 -22.23 -30.93 10.92
C THR A 841 -22.85 -30.20 9.74
N LEU A 842 -22.61 -30.68 8.51
CA LEU A 842 -23.33 -30.22 7.32
C LEU A 842 -24.86 -30.35 7.48
N ASP A 843 -25.35 -31.36 8.20
CA ASP A 843 -26.79 -31.52 8.45
C ASP A 843 -27.35 -30.41 9.35
N THR A 844 -26.54 -29.91 10.30
CA THR A 844 -26.89 -28.71 11.09
C THR A 844 -26.99 -27.46 10.20
N VAL A 845 -26.15 -27.35 9.17
CA VAL A 845 -26.19 -26.24 8.20
C VAL A 845 -27.45 -26.29 7.33
N ASP A 846 -27.92 -27.49 6.97
CA ASP A 846 -29.20 -27.66 6.27
C ASP A 846 -30.41 -27.45 7.18
N GLU A 847 -30.36 -27.91 8.43
CA GLU A 847 -31.45 -27.75 9.40
C GLU A 847 -31.72 -26.27 9.71
N ILE A 848 -30.67 -25.46 9.88
CA ILE A 848 -30.79 -24.00 10.00
C ILE A 848 -31.26 -23.39 8.67
N GLY A 849 -30.74 -23.88 7.54
CA GLY A 849 -31.19 -23.47 6.20
C GLY A 849 -32.70 -23.63 5.98
N ARG A 850 -33.29 -24.73 6.47
CA ARG A 850 -34.75 -24.99 6.39
C ARG A 850 -35.60 -24.02 7.20
N LYS A 851 -35.02 -23.33 8.19
CA LYS A 851 -35.71 -22.39 9.10
C LYS A 851 -35.42 -20.92 8.79
N THR A 852 -34.39 -20.63 8.00
CA THR A 852 -33.86 -19.27 7.83
C THR A 852 -34.18 -18.70 6.44
N PRO A 853 -34.98 -17.62 6.35
CA PRO A 853 -35.28 -16.96 5.08
C PRO A 853 -34.11 -16.18 4.50
N LEU A 854 -34.07 -15.96 3.18
CA LEU A 854 -33.18 -14.98 2.56
C LEU A 854 -33.74 -13.57 2.76
N LEU A 855 -32.99 -12.70 3.45
CA LEU A 855 -33.39 -11.32 3.74
C LEU A 855 -32.59 -10.27 2.95
N VAL A 856 -31.38 -10.58 2.48
CA VAL A 856 -30.48 -9.58 1.90
C VAL A 856 -30.43 -9.64 0.37
N ASP A 857 -30.89 -8.58 -0.30
CA ASP A 857 -30.89 -8.42 -1.75
C ASP A 857 -29.50 -7.97 -2.24
N LEU A 858 -28.56 -8.90 -2.35
CA LEU A 858 -27.22 -8.63 -2.86
C LEU A 858 -26.79 -9.61 -3.94
N LYS A 859 -26.05 -9.11 -4.92
CA LYS A 859 -25.39 -9.96 -5.94
C LYS A 859 -24.55 -11.06 -5.24
N PRO A 860 -24.64 -12.33 -5.69
CA PRO A 860 -25.29 -12.82 -6.91
C PRO A 860 -26.74 -13.31 -6.75
N SER A 861 -27.31 -13.35 -5.53
CA SER A 861 -28.71 -13.80 -5.32
C SER A 861 -29.74 -12.67 -5.49
N GLY A 862 -29.27 -11.42 -5.53
CA GLY A 862 -30.05 -10.20 -5.68
C GLY A 862 -29.32 -9.15 -6.55
N SER A 863 -29.75 -7.89 -6.48
CA SER A 863 -29.35 -6.84 -7.44
C SER A 863 -28.32 -5.83 -6.91
N ASN A 864 -28.25 -5.62 -5.60
CA ASN A 864 -27.47 -4.53 -5.00
C ASN A 864 -26.05 -4.94 -4.54
N TYR A 865 -25.29 -3.98 -4.02
CA TYR A 865 -23.90 -4.08 -3.57
C TYR A 865 -23.75 -3.84 -2.05
N MET A 866 -22.62 -4.24 -1.47
CA MET A 866 -22.35 -4.11 -0.04
C MET A 866 -22.44 -2.66 0.49
N THR A 867 -22.24 -1.66 -0.36
CA THR A 867 -22.49 -0.24 -0.04
C THR A 867 -23.97 0.03 0.24
N ASP A 868 -24.88 -0.57 -0.54
CA ASP A 868 -26.33 -0.45 -0.33
C ASP A 868 -26.75 -1.16 0.97
N PHE A 869 -26.15 -2.31 1.27
CA PHE A 869 -26.35 -3.01 2.54
C PHE A 869 -25.84 -2.20 3.74
N HIS A 870 -24.70 -1.51 3.62
CA HIS A 870 -24.23 -0.58 4.64
C HIS A 870 -25.23 0.57 4.87
N ASN A 871 -25.74 1.16 3.79
CA ASN A 871 -26.72 2.25 3.84
C ASN A 871 -28.08 1.79 4.39
N SER A 872 -28.44 0.51 4.20
CA SER A 872 -29.63 -0.14 4.75
C SER A 872 -29.53 -0.46 6.27
N GLY A 873 -28.48 0.01 6.96
CA GLY A 873 -28.22 -0.29 8.38
C GLY A 873 -27.37 -1.54 8.63
N GLY A 874 -27.00 -2.28 7.58
CA GLY A 874 -26.05 -3.39 7.62
C GLY A 874 -26.41 -4.51 8.59
N MET A 875 -25.40 -5.07 9.26
CA MET A 875 -25.58 -6.18 10.19
C MET A 875 -26.44 -5.81 11.41
N ALA A 876 -26.50 -4.55 11.83
CA ALA A 876 -27.37 -4.14 12.92
C ALA A 876 -28.85 -4.33 12.52
N ALA A 877 -29.27 -3.76 11.38
CA ALA A 877 -30.62 -3.94 10.85
C ALA A 877 -30.95 -5.42 10.60
N LEU A 878 -30.04 -6.16 9.96
CA LEU A 878 -30.22 -7.60 9.68
C LEU A 878 -30.39 -8.43 10.97
N LEU A 879 -29.57 -8.20 12.00
CA LEU A 879 -29.64 -8.98 13.24
C LEU A 879 -30.86 -8.62 14.10
N HIS A 880 -31.41 -7.41 13.97
CA HIS A 880 -32.71 -7.07 14.57
C HIS A 880 -33.85 -7.84 13.89
N GLU A 881 -33.89 -7.93 12.55
CA GLU A 881 -34.86 -8.78 11.82
C GLU A 881 -34.70 -10.27 12.15
N LEU A 882 -33.46 -10.74 12.34
CA LEU A 882 -33.16 -12.14 12.67
C LEU A 882 -33.33 -12.50 14.16
N ARG A 883 -33.68 -11.55 15.06
CA ARG A 883 -33.91 -11.82 16.50
C ARG A 883 -34.71 -13.09 16.80
N PRO A 884 -35.79 -13.46 16.06
CA PRO A 884 -36.55 -14.70 16.30
C PRO A 884 -35.78 -16.01 16.09
N LEU A 885 -34.62 -15.98 15.42
CA LEU A 885 -33.77 -17.15 15.11
C LEU A 885 -32.39 -17.10 15.79
N LEU A 886 -32.07 -16.04 16.54
CA LEU A 886 -30.76 -15.83 17.14
C LEU A 886 -30.73 -16.28 18.60
N HIS A 887 -29.65 -16.96 18.98
CA HIS A 887 -29.26 -17.19 20.37
C HIS A 887 -28.73 -15.87 20.95
N LEU A 888 -29.62 -15.07 21.54
CA LEU A 888 -29.30 -13.73 22.04
C LEU A 888 -28.32 -13.74 23.22
N GLU A 889 -28.27 -14.81 24.00
CA GLU A 889 -27.32 -14.98 25.13
C GLU A 889 -25.86 -15.23 24.69
N ALA A 890 -25.58 -15.39 23.39
CA ALA A 890 -24.23 -15.61 22.89
C ALA A 890 -23.33 -14.40 23.18
N MET A 891 -22.17 -14.63 23.80
CA MET A 891 -21.23 -13.58 24.18
C MET A 891 -20.50 -12.97 22.97
N THR A 892 -20.10 -11.71 23.11
CA THR A 892 -19.37 -10.95 22.09
C THR A 892 -18.07 -10.36 22.64
N ILE A 893 -17.17 -9.93 21.75
CA ILE A 893 -15.89 -9.27 22.11
C ILE A 893 -16.04 -7.98 22.93
N THR A 894 -17.25 -7.44 23.10
CA THR A 894 -17.50 -6.28 23.97
C THR A 894 -17.77 -6.67 25.43
N GLY A 895 -17.73 -7.96 25.78
CA GLY A 895 -18.10 -8.45 27.12
C GLY A 895 -19.61 -8.38 27.41
N LYS A 896 -20.44 -8.33 26.36
CA LYS A 896 -21.91 -8.32 26.42
C LYS A 896 -22.49 -9.47 25.62
N THR A 897 -23.73 -9.87 25.92
CA THR A 897 -24.49 -10.77 25.05
C THR A 897 -24.90 -10.08 23.74
N LEU A 898 -25.22 -10.86 22.71
CA LEU A 898 -25.73 -10.34 21.44
C LEU A 898 -27.07 -9.60 21.63
N GLY A 899 -27.93 -10.06 22.54
CA GLY A 899 -29.18 -9.38 22.91
C GLY A 899 -28.93 -7.99 23.48
N GLU A 900 -28.09 -7.89 24.51
CA GLU A 900 -27.71 -6.60 25.13
C GLU A 900 -27.08 -5.63 24.12
N LEU A 901 -26.31 -6.14 23.15
CA LEU A 901 -25.66 -5.33 22.13
C LEU A 901 -26.66 -4.81 21.08
N LEU A 902 -27.64 -5.61 20.69
CA LEU A 902 -28.72 -5.20 19.79
C LEU A 902 -29.73 -4.26 20.49
N ASP A 903 -29.96 -4.42 21.79
CA ASP A 903 -30.81 -3.51 22.58
C ASP A 903 -30.11 -2.15 22.79
N ALA A 904 -28.78 -2.14 22.91
CA ALA A 904 -27.99 -0.91 23.03
C ALA A 904 -27.76 -0.16 21.70
N GLU A 905 -27.83 -0.84 20.55
CA GLU A 905 -27.75 -0.21 19.22
C GLU A 905 -29.11 -0.28 18.48
N PRO A 906 -30.02 0.69 18.70
CA PRO A 906 -31.28 0.78 17.96
C PRO A 906 -31.03 1.07 16.47
N VAL A 907 -31.81 0.41 15.61
CA VAL A 907 -31.76 0.59 14.15
C VAL A 907 -32.34 1.96 13.77
N ILE A 908 -31.64 2.70 12.90
CA ILE A 908 -32.20 3.88 12.24
C ILE A 908 -33.11 3.38 11.11
N PRO A 909 -34.43 3.69 11.11
CA PRO A 909 -35.32 3.20 10.08
C PRO A 909 -34.94 3.71 8.69
N VAL A 910 -34.88 2.79 7.72
CA VAL A 910 -34.66 3.09 6.30
C VAL A 910 -35.96 2.77 5.54
N PRO A 911 -36.45 3.64 4.64
CA PRO A 911 -37.63 3.35 3.83
C PRO A 911 -37.48 2.04 3.03
N ARG A 912 -38.56 1.26 2.91
CA ARG A 912 -38.51 -0.12 2.37
C ARG A 912 -38.00 -0.14 0.92
N GLU A 913 -38.33 0.88 0.15
CA GLU A 913 -37.91 1.12 -1.23
C GLU A 913 -36.44 1.56 -1.39
N LEU A 914 -35.77 1.91 -0.28
CA LEU A 914 -34.34 2.24 -0.21
C LEU A 914 -33.51 1.17 0.53
N SER A 915 -34.16 0.16 1.13
CA SER A 915 -33.51 -0.91 1.89
C SER A 915 -33.33 -2.18 1.05
N CYS A 916 -32.08 -2.64 0.91
CA CYS A 916 -31.78 -3.98 0.38
C CYS A 916 -31.87 -5.09 1.45
N ILE A 917 -32.42 -4.78 2.63
CA ILE A 917 -32.78 -5.75 3.68
C ILE A 917 -34.31 -5.86 3.68
N ALA A 918 -34.80 -7.08 3.47
CA ALA A 918 -36.19 -7.45 3.52
C ALA A 918 -36.64 -7.81 4.95
N PRO A 919 -37.89 -7.48 5.36
CA PRO A 919 -38.42 -7.87 6.65
C PRO A 919 -38.50 -9.39 6.81
N PHE A 920 -38.40 -9.89 8.04
CA PHE A 920 -38.58 -11.31 8.37
C PHE A 920 -39.95 -11.87 7.90
N SER A 921 -40.98 -11.01 7.84
CA SER A 921 -42.34 -11.34 7.39
C SER A 921 -42.56 -11.25 5.87
N ASP A 922 -41.62 -10.65 5.12
CA ASP A 922 -41.67 -10.47 3.66
C ASP A 922 -40.29 -10.81 3.04
N PRO A 923 -39.83 -12.07 3.14
CA PRO A 923 -38.49 -12.46 2.73
C PRO A 923 -38.36 -12.67 1.21
N LEU A 924 -37.14 -12.50 0.70
CA LEU A 924 -36.82 -12.68 -0.73
C LEU A 924 -36.97 -14.15 -1.18
N TYR A 925 -36.63 -15.07 -0.28
CA TYR A 925 -36.95 -16.51 -0.38
C TYR A 925 -37.26 -17.04 1.03
N PRO A 926 -38.25 -17.93 1.20
CA PRO A 926 -38.74 -18.32 2.53
C PRO A 926 -37.76 -19.17 3.34
N ALA A 927 -36.90 -19.95 2.69
CA ALA A 927 -35.90 -20.81 3.33
C ALA A 927 -34.83 -21.29 2.32
N SER A 928 -33.80 -21.96 2.84
CA SER A 928 -32.85 -22.82 2.09
C SER A 928 -32.02 -22.09 1.02
N SER A 929 -31.44 -20.94 1.40
CA SER A 929 -30.52 -20.17 0.54
C SER A 929 -29.31 -20.99 0.06
N LEU A 930 -28.73 -21.76 0.99
CA LEU A 930 -27.75 -22.81 0.77
C LEU A 930 -28.35 -24.14 1.27
N VAL A 931 -28.10 -25.22 0.55
CA VAL A 931 -28.58 -26.58 0.87
C VAL A 931 -27.46 -27.59 0.85
N VAL A 932 -27.60 -28.64 1.67
CA VAL A 932 -26.70 -29.80 1.66
C VAL A 932 -27.39 -30.97 0.97
N LEU A 933 -26.76 -31.52 -0.06
CA LEU A 933 -27.25 -32.70 -0.80
C LEU A 933 -26.48 -33.95 -0.39
N ARG A 934 -27.16 -35.10 -0.39
CA ARG A 934 -26.61 -36.44 -0.09
C ARG A 934 -27.10 -37.46 -1.11
N GLY A 935 -26.38 -38.57 -1.23
CA GLY A 935 -26.74 -39.72 -2.08
C GLY A 935 -25.50 -40.49 -2.51
N ASN A 936 -25.63 -41.46 -3.43
CA ASN A 936 -24.50 -42.30 -3.83
C ASN A 936 -23.33 -41.49 -4.44
N LEU A 937 -23.62 -40.36 -5.09
CA LEU A 937 -22.63 -39.47 -5.71
C LEU A 937 -21.92 -38.55 -4.71
N ALA A 938 -22.52 -38.26 -3.55
CA ALA A 938 -21.92 -37.48 -2.47
C ALA A 938 -22.34 -38.02 -1.09
N PRO A 939 -21.79 -39.16 -0.64
CA PRO A 939 -22.26 -39.81 0.58
C PRO A 939 -21.90 -39.03 1.85
N ARG A 940 -20.73 -38.37 1.90
CA ARG A 940 -20.38 -37.48 3.03
C ARG A 940 -21.02 -36.08 2.90
N GLY A 941 -21.34 -35.66 1.68
CA GLY A 941 -22.19 -34.50 1.38
C GLY A 941 -21.69 -33.65 0.21
N ALA A 942 -22.54 -32.76 -0.27
CA ALA A 942 -22.24 -31.71 -1.25
C ALA A 942 -23.07 -30.45 -0.94
N VAL A 943 -22.66 -29.28 -1.44
CA VAL A 943 -23.33 -27.98 -1.17
C VAL A 943 -23.82 -27.33 -2.47
N MET A 944 -25.03 -26.79 -2.46
CA MET A 944 -25.58 -25.94 -3.54
C MET A 944 -26.10 -24.61 -2.97
N LYS A 945 -25.90 -23.50 -3.70
CA LYS A 945 -26.53 -22.19 -3.42
C LYS A 945 -27.85 -22.06 -4.19
N ALA A 946 -28.91 -22.68 -3.67
CA ALA A 946 -30.22 -22.76 -4.35
C ALA A 946 -30.88 -21.38 -4.60
N SER A 947 -30.54 -20.36 -3.81
CA SER A 947 -31.01 -18.97 -4.03
C SER A 947 -30.45 -18.31 -5.31
N ALA A 948 -29.35 -18.82 -5.88
CA ALA A 948 -28.69 -18.24 -7.04
C ALA A 948 -28.98 -19.00 -8.36
N SER A 949 -29.82 -20.04 -8.34
CA SER A 949 -30.28 -20.76 -9.54
C SER A 949 -31.07 -19.83 -10.47
N LYS A 950 -30.65 -19.71 -11.75
CA LYS A 950 -31.37 -18.86 -12.72
C LYS A 950 -32.64 -19.54 -13.24
N TYR A 951 -32.57 -20.85 -13.46
CA TYR A 951 -33.69 -21.64 -13.96
C TYR A 951 -34.17 -22.57 -12.84
N ARG A 952 -35.24 -22.19 -12.12
CA ARG A 952 -35.77 -22.95 -10.98
C ARG A 952 -36.07 -24.42 -11.29
N LYS A 953 -36.33 -24.80 -12.56
CA LYS A 953 -36.45 -26.22 -12.98
C LYS A 953 -35.21 -27.06 -12.65
N LEU A 954 -34.01 -26.48 -12.69
CA LEU A 954 -32.76 -27.19 -12.48
C LEU A 954 -32.53 -27.63 -11.01
N LEU A 955 -33.37 -27.15 -10.08
CA LEU A 955 -33.37 -27.59 -8.68
C LEU A 955 -34.04 -28.96 -8.47
N SER A 956 -34.73 -29.49 -9.50
CA SER A 956 -35.27 -30.85 -9.54
C SER A 956 -35.10 -31.38 -10.97
N HIS A 957 -33.89 -31.86 -11.28
CA HIS A 957 -33.45 -32.17 -12.64
C HIS A 957 -32.77 -33.53 -12.73
N SER A 958 -32.91 -34.20 -13.87
CA SER A 958 -32.24 -35.46 -14.19
C SER A 958 -31.82 -35.41 -15.65
N GLY A 959 -30.56 -35.76 -15.96
CA GLY A 959 -30.04 -35.68 -17.33
C GLY A 959 -28.69 -36.38 -17.48
N PRO A 960 -28.25 -36.63 -18.73
CA PRO A 960 -26.99 -37.34 -19.02
C PRO A 960 -25.78 -36.49 -18.64
N ALA A 961 -24.81 -37.13 -17.99
CA ALA A 961 -23.54 -36.51 -17.64
C ALA A 961 -22.68 -36.22 -18.88
N VAL A 962 -22.01 -35.07 -18.86
CA VAL A 962 -20.87 -34.73 -19.71
C VAL A 962 -19.70 -34.48 -18.76
N VAL A 963 -18.76 -35.42 -18.73
CA VAL A 963 -17.73 -35.56 -17.69
C VAL A 963 -16.41 -35.01 -18.19
N PHE A 964 -15.87 -34.04 -17.46
CA PHE A 964 -14.52 -33.54 -17.60
C PHE A 964 -13.64 -34.11 -16.49
N SER A 965 -12.57 -34.80 -16.89
CA SER A 965 -11.62 -35.49 -16.00
C SER A 965 -10.73 -34.54 -15.18
N GLY A 966 -10.72 -33.24 -15.49
CA GLY A 966 -10.00 -32.21 -14.75
C GLY A 966 -9.95 -30.88 -15.51
N SER A 967 -9.34 -29.85 -14.90
CA SER A 967 -9.31 -28.49 -15.46
C SER A 967 -8.68 -28.38 -16.86
N ALA A 968 -7.72 -29.24 -17.20
CA ALA A 968 -7.09 -29.26 -18.52
C ALA A 968 -8.02 -29.82 -19.61
N ASP A 969 -8.68 -30.94 -19.32
CA ASP A 969 -9.67 -31.57 -20.19
C ASP A 969 -10.90 -30.66 -20.40
N LEU A 970 -11.36 -30.00 -19.34
CA LEU A 970 -12.37 -28.94 -19.44
C LEU A 970 -11.94 -27.84 -20.42
N ALA A 971 -10.73 -27.30 -20.25
CA ALA A 971 -10.23 -26.22 -21.10
C ALA A 971 -10.07 -26.65 -22.57
N GLN A 972 -9.81 -27.93 -22.83
CA GLN A 972 -9.70 -28.50 -24.18
C GLN A 972 -11.07 -28.76 -24.84
N ARG A 973 -12.05 -29.32 -24.11
CA ARG A 973 -13.31 -29.80 -24.71
C ARG A 973 -14.53 -28.89 -24.56
N ILE A 974 -14.60 -27.99 -23.58
CA ILE A 974 -15.86 -27.27 -23.25
C ILE A 974 -16.45 -26.45 -24.40
N ASP A 975 -15.61 -25.97 -25.32
CA ASP A 975 -15.97 -25.17 -26.49
C ASP A 975 -15.74 -25.92 -27.83
N ASP A 976 -15.57 -27.25 -27.81
CA ASP A 976 -15.52 -28.05 -29.03
C ASP A 976 -16.92 -28.14 -29.66
N GLU A 977 -17.05 -27.80 -30.94
CA GLU A 977 -18.30 -27.91 -31.70
C GLU A 977 -18.81 -29.36 -31.80
N ASN A 978 -17.93 -30.35 -31.67
CA ASN A 978 -18.25 -31.78 -31.69
C ASN A 978 -18.63 -32.36 -30.31
N LEU A 979 -18.44 -31.63 -29.20
CA LEU A 979 -18.83 -32.09 -27.87
C LEU A 979 -20.33 -32.40 -27.83
N ASP A 980 -20.74 -33.63 -27.52
CA ASP A 980 -22.16 -33.96 -27.34
C ASP A 980 -22.67 -33.36 -26.03
N VAL A 981 -23.41 -32.25 -26.13
CA VAL A 981 -23.91 -31.50 -24.98
C VAL A 981 -25.18 -30.74 -25.35
N THR A 982 -26.21 -30.89 -24.52
CA THR A 982 -27.54 -30.27 -24.68
C THR A 982 -27.84 -29.36 -23.48
N PRO A 983 -28.85 -28.47 -23.56
CA PRO A 983 -29.25 -27.62 -22.41
C PRO A 983 -29.72 -28.40 -21.17
N ASP A 984 -30.12 -29.67 -21.33
CA ASP A 984 -30.58 -30.55 -20.26
C ASP A 984 -29.52 -31.59 -19.82
N SER A 985 -28.33 -31.58 -20.44
CA SER A 985 -27.16 -32.35 -19.99
C SER A 985 -26.61 -31.80 -18.66
N VAL A 986 -25.99 -32.67 -17.87
CA VAL A 986 -25.37 -32.32 -16.58
C VAL A 986 -23.85 -32.25 -16.75
N LEU A 987 -23.24 -31.08 -16.56
CA LEU A 987 -21.78 -30.98 -16.67
C LEU A 987 -21.14 -31.43 -15.36
N VAL A 988 -20.25 -32.41 -15.42
CA VAL A 988 -19.55 -32.99 -14.26
C VAL A 988 -18.06 -32.69 -14.40
N LEU A 989 -17.42 -32.18 -13.35
CA LEU A 989 -15.98 -31.90 -13.33
C LEU A 989 -15.33 -32.61 -12.14
N GLN A 990 -14.42 -33.52 -12.46
CA GLN A 990 -13.68 -34.37 -11.52
C GLN A 990 -12.31 -33.78 -11.18
N ASN A 991 -11.73 -34.25 -10.08
CA ASN A 991 -10.33 -34.04 -9.68
C ASN A 991 -9.96 -32.56 -9.48
N ILE A 992 -10.94 -31.75 -9.06
CA ILE A 992 -10.72 -30.36 -8.61
C ILE A 992 -11.04 -30.18 -7.11
N GLY A 993 -11.07 -31.27 -6.36
CA GLY A 993 -11.14 -31.28 -4.90
C GLY A 993 -9.84 -30.88 -4.19
N PRO A 994 -9.77 -31.04 -2.85
CA PRO A 994 -8.58 -30.75 -2.05
C PRO A 994 -7.30 -31.40 -2.56
N VAL A 995 -7.29 -32.71 -2.83
CA VAL A 995 -6.11 -33.49 -3.26
C VAL A 995 -5.99 -33.57 -4.79
N GLY A 996 -7.10 -33.45 -5.53
CA GLY A 996 -7.12 -33.58 -7.00
C GLY A 996 -6.32 -32.49 -7.74
N ASN A 997 -6.57 -31.21 -7.44
CA ASN A 997 -5.87 -30.11 -8.13
C ASN A 997 -4.53 -29.70 -7.47
N PRO A 998 -4.22 -30.25 -6.29
CA PRO A 998 -4.27 -29.55 -4.99
C PRO A 998 -5.09 -28.26 -4.85
N GLY A 999 -5.57 -28.03 -3.62
CA GLY A 999 -6.01 -26.70 -3.18
C GLY A 999 -7.51 -26.43 -3.34
N MET A 1000 -8.25 -27.30 -4.03
CA MET A 1000 -9.69 -27.14 -4.27
C MET A 1000 -10.04 -25.79 -4.95
N PRO A 1001 -9.68 -25.56 -6.24
CA PRO A 1001 -9.88 -24.27 -6.92
C PRO A 1001 -11.35 -23.90 -7.12
N GLU A 1002 -11.60 -22.63 -7.46
CA GLU A 1002 -12.93 -22.08 -7.76
C GLU A 1002 -13.45 -22.41 -9.17
N ALA A 1003 -13.03 -23.56 -9.72
CA ALA A 1003 -13.32 -24.03 -11.07
C ALA A 1003 -14.66 -24.80 -11.20
N GLY A 1004 -15.35 -25.05 -10.08
CA GLY A 1004 -16.68 -25.69 -10.07
C GLY A 1004 -17.79 -24.84 -10.70
N LEU A 1005 -17.54 -23.54 -10.94
CA LEU A 1005 -18.31 -22.79 -11.94
C LEU A 1005 -17.88 -23.23 -13.34
N ILE A 1006 -18.34 -24.41 -13.76
CA ILE A 1006 -18.15 -24.89 -15.12
C ILE A 1006 -18.82 -23.86 -16.08
N PRO A 1007 -18.10 -23.33 -17.09
CA PRO A 1007 -18.70 -22.44 -18.08
C PRO A 1007 -19.79 -23.14 -18.90
N ILE A 1008 -20.77 -22.38 -19.38
CA ILE A 1008 -21.69 -22.89 -20.40
C ILE A 1008 -20.91 -23.03 -21.73
N PRO A 1009 -21.01 -24.15 -22.46
CA PRO A 1009 -20.40 -24.32 -23.78
C PRO A 1009 -20.75 -23.17 -24.73
N ARG A 1010 -19.77 -22.62 -25.46
CA ARG A 1010 -19.96 -21.42 -26.30
C ARG A 1010 -21.16 -21.53 -27.25
N LYS A 1011 -21.27 -22.67 -27.93
CA LYS A 1011 -22.36 -22.99 -28.88
C LYS A 1011 -23.76 -23.10 -28.24
N LEU A 1012 -23.86 -23.27 -26.92
CA LEU A 1012 -25.11 -23.19 -26.16
C LEU A 1012 -25.35 -21.77 -25.62
N ALA A 1013 -24.31 -21.10 -25.14
CA ALA A 1013 -24.39 -19.71 -24.67
C ALA A 1013 -24.85 -18.75 -25.77
N ALA A 1014 -24.30 -18.89 -26.99
CA ALA A 1014 -24.72 -18.15 -28.18
C ALA A 1014 -26.16 -18.47 -28.65
N ARG A 1015 -26.78 -19.55 -28.13
CA ARG A 1015 -28.20 -19.91 -28.34
C ARG A 1015 -29.09 -19.49 -27.15
N GLY A 1016 -28.57 -18.67 -26.24
CA GLY A 1016 -29.30 -18.11 -25.10
C GLY A 1016 -29.31 -18.97 -23.83
N VAL A 1017 -28.55 -20.08 -23.76
CA VAL A 1017 -28.48 -20.91 -22.55
C VAL A 1017 -27.65 -20.19 -21.48
N GLN A 1018 -28.28 -19.79 -20.37
CA GLN A 1018 -27.63 -19.02 -19.30
C GLN A 1018 -27.28 -19.82 -18.03
N ASP A 1019 -27.82 -21.02 -17.88
CA ASP A 1019 -27.65 -21.92 -16.73
C ASP A 1019 -27.88 -23.38 -17.15
N MET A 1020 -27.16 -24.29 -16.50
CA MET A 1020 -27.21 -25.75 -16.66
C MET A 1020 -26.84 -26.38 -15.30
N LEU A 1021 -27.34 -27.59 -15.01
CA LEU A 1021 -26.93 -28.29 -13.80
C LEU A 1021 -25.44 -28.68 -13.91
N ARG A 1022 -24.66 -28.32 -12.89
CA ARG A 1022 -23.20 -28.49 -12.85
C ARG A 1022 -22.79 -29.13 -11.53
N VAL A 1023 -21.87 -30.11 -11.56
CA VAL A 1023 -21.47 -30.90 -10.38
C VAL A 1023 -19.95 -31.03 -10.31
N SER A 1024 -19.35 -30.77 -9.15
CA SER A 1024 -17.90 -30.98 -8.94
C SER A 1024 -17.49 -31.20 -7.48
N ASP A 1025 -16.30 -31.77 -7.29
CA ASP A 1025 -15.60 -31.84 -6.00
C ASP A 1025 -14.95 -30.50 -5.58
N GLY A 1026 -14.91 -29.51 -6.49
CA GLY A 1026 -14.28 -28.22 -6.26
C GLY A 1026 -15.15 -27.17 -5.59
N ARG A 1027 -14.73 -25.90 -5.73
CA ARG A 1027 -15.43 -24.71 -5.21
C ARG A 1027 -15.93 -23.81 -6.33
N MET A 1028 -16.72 -22.81 -5.99
CA MET A 1028 -16.92 -21.61 -6.80
C MET A 1028 -16.73 -20.38 -5.93
N SER A 1029 -16.49 -19.22 -6.53
CA SER A 1029 -16.58 -17.95 -5.81
C SER A 1029 -18.01 -17.72 -5.35
N GLY A 1030 -18.22 -17.27 -4.11
CA GLY A 1030 -19.57 -16.91 -3.62
C GLY A 1030 -20.33 -15.84 -4.43
N THR A 1031 -19.60 -15.21 -5.36
CA THR A 1031 -20.02 -14.19 -6.32
C THR A 1031 -20.60 -14.76 -7.62
N ALA A 1032 -20.56 -16.08 -7.81
CA ALA A 1032 -21.14 -16.78 -8.95
C ALA A 1032 -22.62 -17.13 -8.73
N GLY A 1033 -23.36 -17.27 -9.84
CA GLY A 1033 -24.74 -17.73 -9.87
C GLY A 1033 -24.98 -18.81 -10.92
N GLY A 1034 -26.16 -19.42 -10.85
CA GLY A 1034 -26.56 -20.62 -11.58
C GLY A 1034 -26.69 -21.85 -10.68
N THR A 1035 -27.11 -22.96 -11.26
CA THR A 1035 -27.51 -24.17 -10.53
C THR A 1035 -26.34 -25.16 -10.43
N ILE A 1036 -25.59 -25.05 -9.34
CA ILE A 1036 -24.25 -25.67 -9.21
C ILE A 1036 -24.12 -26.41 -7.88
N VAL A 1037 -23.71 -27.68 -7.96
CA VAL A 1037 -23.35 -28.56 -6.85
C VAL A 1037 -21.83 -28.61 -6.70
N LEU A 1038 -21.36 -28.41 -5.48
CA LEU A 1038 -19.96 -28.22 -5.14
C LEU A 1038 -19.57 -29.07 -3.95
N HIS A 1039 -18.25 -29.16 -3.71
CA HIS A 1039 -17.70 -29.76 -2.49
C HIS A 1039 -18.09 -31.24 -2.33
N VAL A 1040 -18.40 -31.92 -3.44
CA VAL A 1040 -18.77 -33.35 -3.47
C VAL A 1040 -17.71 -34.17 -2.74
N SER A 1041 -18.14 -34.83 -1.66
CA SER A 1041 -17.27 -35.50 -0.69
C SER A 1041 -17.68 -36.98 -0.55
N PRO A 1042 -16.76 -37.94 -0.81
CA PRO A 1042 -15.34 -37.78 -1.16
C PRO A 1042 -15.08 -37.19 -2.55
N GLU A 1043 -13.99 -36.44 -2.69
CA GLU A 1043 -13.56 -35.91 -3.99
C GLU A 1043 -13.21 -37.01 -4.99
N ALA A 1044 -13.23 -36.74 -6.30
CA ALA A 1044 -12.97 -37.77 -7.31
C ALA A 1044 -11.55 -38.37 -7.25
N ALA A 1045 -10.59 -37.64 -6.67
CA ALA A 1045 -9.22 -38.12 -6.48
C ALA A 1045 -9.10 -39.24 -5.43
N ASP A 1046 -10.07 -39.37 -4.52
CA ASP A 1046 -10.18 -40.50 -3.58
C ASP A 1046 -10.50 -41.79 -4.38
N PRO A 1047 -9.70 -42.87 -4.26
CA PRO A 1047 -9.95 -44.13 -4.97
C PRO A 1047 -11.33 -44.76 -4.70
N GLY A 1048 -11.97 -44.43 -3.57
CA GLY A 1048 -13.31 -44.87 -3.21
C GLY A 1048 -14.46 -43.97 -3.68
N SER A 1049 -14.19 -42.86 -4.38
CA SER A 1049 -15.24 -41.88 -4.74
C SER A 1049 -16.09 -42.30 -5.92
N THR A 1050 -17.41 -42.29 -5.72
CA THR A 1050 -18.42 -42.40 -6.80
C THR A 1050 -18.26 -41.32 -7.87
N LEU A 1051 -17.87 -40.09 -7.50
CA LEU A 1051 -17.67 -39.01 -8.47
C LEU A 1051 -16.57 -39.36 -9.48
N GLY A 1052 -15.53 -40.06 -9.04
CA GLY A 1052 -14.42 -40.51 -9.87
C GLY A 1052 -14.74 -41.67 -10.83
N VAL A 1053 -15.95 -42.22 -10.80
CA VAL A 1053 -16.39 -43.31 -11.69
C VAL A 1053 -17.63 -42.99 -12.54
N VAL A 1054 -18.13 -41.76 -12.46
CA VAL A 1054 -19.10 -41.22 -13.44
C VAL A 1054 -18.43 -41.10 -14.81
N ARG A 1055 -19.18 -41.45 -15.87
CA ARG A 1055 -18.78 -41.43 -17.28
C ARG A 1055 -19.80 -40.63 -18.09
N ASP A 1056 -19.41 -40.22 -19.30
CA ASP A 1056 -20.32 -39.60 -20.26
C ASP A 1056 -21.56 -40.49 -20.48
N GLY A 1057 -22.76 -39.87 -20.45
CA GLY A 1057 -24.04 -40.56 -20.64
C GLY A 1057 -24.65 -41.21 -19.39
N ASP A 1058 -23.93 -41.37 -18.27
CA ASP A 1058 -24.56 -41.77 -17.00
C ASP A 1058 -25.59 -40.69 -16.58
N ILE A 1059 -26.81 -41.08 -16.21
CA ILE A 1059 -27.82 -40.10 -15.77
C ILE A 1059 -27.51 -39.61 -14.35
N VAL A 1060 -27.45 -38.30 -14.15
CA VAL A 1060 -27.26 -37.65 -12.84
C VAL A 1060 -28.54 -36.90 -12.46
N THR A 1061 -29.01 -37.14 -11.24
CA THR A 1061 -30.25 -36.57 -10.69
C THR A 1061 -29.97 -35.72 -9.46
N VAL A 1062 -30.53 -34.51 -9.45
CA VAL A 1062 -30.61 -33.62 -8.29
C VAL A 1062 -32.06 -33.36 -7.95
N ASP A 1063 -32.39 -33.46 -6.66
CA ASP A 1063 -33.65 -32.98 -6.09
C ASP A 1063 -33.35 -32.20 -4.82
N VAL A 1064 -33.46 -30.87 -4.89
CA VAL A 1064 -33.16 -29.97 -3.78
C VAL A 1064 -34.18 -30.07 -2.65
N GLU A 1065 -35.43 -30.44 -2.91
CA GLU A 1065 -36.41 -30.59 -1.81
C GLU A 1065 -36.11 -31.85 -0.99
N LYS A 1066 -35.90 -32.97 -1.70
CA LYS A 1066 -35.53 -34.27 -1.11
C LYS A 1066 -34.06 -34.36 -0.66
N ARG A 1067 -33.25 -33.32 -0.92
CA ARG A 1067 -31.79 -33.26 -0.71
C ARG A 1067 -30.99 -34.38 -1.39
N VAL A 1068 -31.47 -34.85 -2.54
CA VAL A 1068 -30.83 -35.93 -3.29
C VAL A 1068 -29.81 -35.37 -4.29
N LEU A 1069 -28.62 -35.97 -4.31
CA LEU A 1069 -27.68 -35.96 -5.43
C LEU A 1069 -27.26 -37.41 -5.70
N ARG A 1070 -27.64 -37.97 -6.86
CA ARG A 1070 -27.31 -39.35 -7.22
C ARG A 1070 -26.99 -39.54 -8.69
N VAL A 1071 -26.28 -40.63 -8.99
CA VAL A 1071 -26.09 -41.16 -10.34
C VAL A 1071 -26.90 -42.45 -10.50
N GLU A 1072 -27.64 -42.58 -11.59
CA GLU A 1072 -28.64 -43.64 -11.85
C GLU A 1072 -28.00 -44.92 -12.40
N ILE A 1073 -27.05 -45.49 -11.65
CA ILE A 1073 -26.41 -46.79 -11.93
C ILE A 1073 -26.68 -47.76 -10.78
N SER A 1074 -26.70 -49.07 -11.06
CA SER A 1074 -26.87 -50.09 -10.02
C SER A 1074 -25.68 -50.13 -9.08
N ASP A 1075 -25.91 -50.46 -7.80
CA ASP A 1075 -24.85 -50.57 -6.80
C ASP A 1075 -23.79 -51.61 -7.19
N GLU A 1076 -24.18 -52.64 -7.96
CA GLU A 1076 -23.28 -53.66 -8.52
C GLU A 1076 -22.28 -53.07 -9.55
N GLU A 1077 -22.77 -52.29 -10.53
CA GLU A 1077 -21.89 -51.64 -11.52
C GLU A 1077 -21.08 -50.51 -10.87
N LEU A 1078 -21.66 -49.76 -9.92
CA LEU A 1078 -20.94 -48.77 -9.13
C LEU A 1078 -19.77 -49.40 -8.36
N ALA A 1079 -20.03 -50.44 -7.56
CA ALA A 1079 -19.00 -51.14 -6.79
C ALA A 1079 -17.91 -51.73 -7.72
N LYS A 1080 -18.31 -52.32 -8.85
CA LYS A 1080 -17.40 -52.84 -9.89
C LYS A 1080 -16.53 -51.74 -10.50
N ARG A 1081 -17.08 -50.56 -10.83
CA ARG A 1081 -16.29 -49.43 -11.35
C ARG A 1081 -15.31 -48.87 -10.31
N VAL A 1082 -15.73 -48.76 -9.05
CA VAL A 1082 -14.85 -48.31 -7.94
C VAL A 1082 -13.73 -49.31 -7.70
N ALA A 1083 -14.03 -50.61 -7.67
CA ALA A 1083 -13.02 -51.66 -7.54
C ALA A 1083 -12.00 -51.64 -8.70
N ALA A 1084 -12.46 -51.43 -9.94
CA ALA A 1084 -11.58 -51.28 -11.10
C ALA A 1084 -10.69 -50.03 -10.99
N ARG A 1085 -11.27 -48.84 -10.72
CA ARG A 1085 -10.52 -47.58 -10.53
C ARG A 1085 -9.44 -47.73 -9.45
N LYS A 1086 -9.76 -48.39 -8.34
CA LYS A 1086 -8.80 -48.66 -7.27
C LYS A 1086 -7.67 -49.59 -7.74
N ALA A 1087 -8.01 -50.68 -8.43
CA ALA A 1087 -7.01 -51.62 -8.97
C ALA A 1087 -6.09 -50.97 -10.02
N ASP A 1088 -6.59 -50.06 -10.85
CA ASP A 1088 -5.77 -49.32 -11.82
C ASP A 1088 -4.76 -48.37 -11.12
N MET A 1089 -5.23 -47.67 -10.07
CA MET A 1089 -4.39 -46.77 -9.27
C MET A 1089 -3.32 -47.52 -8.46
N GLU A 1090 -3.64 -48.70 -7.93
CA GLU A 1090 -2.71 -49.56 -7.17
C GLU A 1090 -1.81 -50.42 -8.08
N GLY A 1091 -2.28 -50.78 -9.28
CA GLY A 1091 -1.53 -51.58 -10.26
C GLY A 1091 -0.41 -50.82 -10.97
N SER A 1092 -0.41 -49.48 -10.87
CA SER A 1092 0.57 -48.55 -11.45
C SER A 1092 1.99 -48.62 -10.82
N GLU A 1093 2.37 -49.77 -10.23
CA GLU A 1093 3.63 -49.98 -9.51
C GLU A 1093 4.62 -50.93 -10.20
N ARG A 1094 4.22 -51.69 -11.24
CA ARG A 1094 5.07 -52.76 -11.81
C ARG A 1094 5.07 -52.84 -13.34
N THR A 1095 6.19 -52.45 -13.94
CA THR A 1095 6.65 -52.90 -15.26
C THR A 1095 8.10 -53.38 -15.12
N GLU A 1096 8.39 -54.63 -15.46
CA GLU A 1096 9.69 -55.27 -15.14
C GLU A 1096 10.89 -54.68 -15.90
N ASN A 1097 10.64 -53.93 -16.99
CA ASN A 1097 11.68 -53.42 -17.90
C ASN A 1097 12.04 -51.93 -17.73
N GLY A 1098 11.46 -51.23 -16.75
CA GLY A 1098 11.91 -49.88 -16.34
C GLY A 1098 11.68 -48.72 -17.34
N GLU A 1099 11.11 -48.97 -18.53
CA GLU A 1099 10.77 -47.92 -19.49
C GLU A 1099 9.49 -47.18 -19.07
N ILE A 1100 9.59 -45.85 -18.91
CA ILE A 1100 8.46 -44.98 -18.58
C ILE A 1100 7.69 -44.67 -19.87
N GLY A 1101 6.56 -45.34 -20.08
CA GLY A 1101 5.61 -44.97 -21.12
C GLY A 1101 4.96 -43.61 -20.85
N ASP A 1102 4.58 -42.89 -21.90
CA ASP A 1102 4.14 -41.48 -21.88
C ASP A 1102 2.79 -41.21 -21.15
N GLN A 1103 2.24 -42.23 -20.47
CA GLN A 1103 1.05 -42.16 -19.63
C GLN A 1103 1.33 -42.48 -18.14
N GLY A 1104 2.60 -42.74 -17.78
CA GLY A 1104 3.01 -43.22 -16.46
C GLY A 1104 3.11 -42.16 -15.35
N ARG A 1105 1.99 -41.52 -14.98
CA ARG A 1105 1.86 -40.77 -13.71
C ARG A 1105 0.90 -41.49 -12.78
N LYS A 1106 1.26 -41.66 -11.51
CA LYS A 1106 0.36 -42.27 -10.52
C LYS A 1106 -0.73 -41.26 -10.13
N ALA A 1107 -1.84 -41.76 -9.60
CA ALA A 1107 -2.91 -40.87 -9.13
C ALA A 1107 -2.39 -39.93 -8.01
N PRO A 1108 -2.82 -38.64 -7.95
CA PRO A 1108 -2.32 -37.69 -6.96
C PRO A 1108 -2.48 -38.14 -5.50
N TRP A 1109 -3.51 -38.94 -5.23
CA TRP A 1109 -3.78 -39.56 -3.93
C TRP A 1109 -2.73 -40.60 -3.51
N VAL A 1110 -2.07 -41.25 -4.47
CA VAL A 1110 -0.99 -42.22 -4.23
C VAL A 1110 0.37 -41.51 -4.16
N GLU A 1111 0.62 -40.53 -5.04
CA GLU A 1111 1.90 -39.81 -5.09
C GLU A 1111 2.20 -38.96 -3.84
N ARG A 1112 1.15 -38.54 -3.10
CA ARG A 1112 1.25 -37.57 -1.98
C ARG A 1112 2.30 -37.93 -0.92
N HIS A 1113 2.51 -39.21 -0.66
CA HIS A 1113 3.43 -39.68 0.38
C HIS A 1113 4.90 -39.33 0.08
N GLY A 1114 5.33 -39.35 -1.19
CA GLY A 1114 6.72 -39.07 -1.59
C GLY A 1114 7.08 -37.59 -1.78
N MET A 1115 6.13 -36.68 -1.61
CA MET A 1115 6.31 -35.27 -1.98
C MET A 1115 7.01 -34.41 -0.91
N ARG A 1116 7.93 -33.54 -1.35
CA ARG A 1116 8.66 -32.57 -0.50
C ARG A 1116 7.99 -31.18 -0.45
N GLY A 1117 8.37 -30.38 0.54
CA GLY A 1117 7.92 -28.99 0.69
C GLY A 1117 6.43 -28.86 1.02
N TYR A 1118 5.91 -27.62 0.95
CA TYR A 1118 4.53 -27.35 1.37
C TYR A 1118 3.46 -28.13 0.57
N ARG A 1119 3.67 -28.38 -0.73
CA ARG A 1119 2.77 -29.26 -1.51
C ARG A 1119 2.73 -30.67 -0.93
N GLY A 1120 3.86 -31.21 -0.46
CA GLY A 1120 3.89 -32.52 0.18
C GLY A 1120 3.20 -32.56 1.54
N LEU A 1121 3.40 -31.53 2.37
CA LEU A 1121 2.64 -31.37 3.62
C LEU A 1121 1.13 -31.31 3.31
N TYR A 1122 0.72 -30.34 2.49
CA TYR A 1122 -0.67 -30.14 2.12
C TYR A 1122 -1.32 -31.43 1.59
N MET A 1123 -0.69 -32.11 0.63
CA MET A 1123 -1.27 -33.29 0.00
C MET A 1123 -1.46 -34.47 0.95
N ARG A 1124 -0.58 -34.66 1.94
CA ARG A 1124 -0.74 -35.73 2.95
C ARG A 1124 -1.78 -35.35 4.01
N GLU A 1125 -1.64 -34.17 4.59
CA GLU A 1125 -2.34 -33.80 5.82
C GLU A 1125 -3.72 -33.18 5.59
N VAL A 1126 -4.05 -32.74 4.37
CA VAL A 1126 -5.34 -32.07 4.11
C VAL A 1126 -6.52 -33.05 4.19
N ASN A 1127 -7.48 -32.68 5.03
CA ASN A 1127 -8.75 -33.36 5.14
C ASN A 1127 -9.71 -32.91 4.03
N GLN A 1128 -10.93 -33.44 4.07
CA GLN A 1128 -11.89 -33.29 2.98
C GLN A 1128 -12.81 -32.07 3.18
N ALA A 1129 -13.52 -31.66 2.12
CA ALA A 1129 -14.31 -30.43 2.14
C ALA A 1129 -15.43 -30.44 3.18
N ASP A 1130 -16.01 -31.60 3.46
CA ASP A 1130 -16.98 -31.84 4.54
C ASP A 1130 -16.40 -31.65 5.96
N LYS A 1131 -15.09 -31.88 6.14
CA LYS A 1131 -14.33 -31.55 7.36
C LYS A 1131 -13.71 -30.14 7.33
N GLY A 1132 -13.90 -29.38 6.25
CA GLY A 1132 -13.42 -28.01 6.08
C GLY A 1132 -12.09 -27.83 5.32
N ALA A 1133 -11.55 -28.89 4.73
CA ALA A 1133 -10.28 -28.91 3.98
C ALA A 1133 -9.06 -28.33 4.76
N ASP A 1134 -9.04 -28.55 6.07
CA ASP A 1134 -7.97 -28.16 6.99
C ASP A 1134 -6.90 -29.28 7.09
N PHE A 1135 -5.82 -29.06 7.82
CA PHE A 1135 -4.87 -30.15 8.12
C PHE A 1135 -5.31 -30.93 9.36
N GLU A 1136 -5.31 -32.27 9.31
CA GLU A 1136 -5.79 -33.10 10.43
C GLU A 1136 -4.98 -32.85 11.71
N PHE A 1137 -3.65 -32.74 11.61
CA PHE A 1137 -2.78 -32.43 12.75
C PHE A 1137 -2.97 -31.03 13.38
N LEU A 1138 -3.76 -30.14 12.76
CA LEU A 1138 -4.12 -28.81 13.30
C LEU A 1138 -5.55 -28.74 13.85
N THR A 1139 -6.35 -29.78 13.67
CA THR A 1139 -7.68 -29.86 14.30
C THR A 1139 -7.55 -30.02 15.81
N ALA A 1140 -8.59 -29.67 16.57
CA ALA A 1140 -8.60 -29.79 18.02
C ALA A 1140 -8.55 -31.24 18.54
N GLU A 1141 -8.89 -32.21 17.69
CA GLU A 1141 -8.74 -33.65 17.96
C GLU A 1141 -7.29 -34.13 17.72
N GLY A 1142 -6.48 -33.36 16.98
CA GLY A 1142 -5.16 -33.76 16.50
C GLY A 1142 -5.22 -34.71 15.30
N PRO A 1143 -4.10 -35.34 14.92
CA PRO A 1143 -4.09 -36.34 13.86
C PRO A 1143 -4.84 -37.61 14.32
N SER A 1144 -5.62 -38.21 13.42
CA SER A 1144 -6.26 -39.51 13.66
C SER A 1144 -5.18 -40.58 13.89
N SER A 1145 -5.22 -41.27 15.03
CA SER A 1145 -4.24 -42.28 15.47
C SER A 1145 -4.41 -43.64 14.79
#